data_AF-A0A9P5VTS8-F1
#
_entry.id   AF-A0A9P5VTS8-F1
#
_cell.length_a   1.000
_cell.length_b   1.000
_cell.length_c   1.000
_cell.angle_alpha   90.00
_cell.angle_beta   90.00
_cell.angle_gamma   90.00
#
_symmetry.space_group_name_H-M   'P 1'
#
loop_
_entity.id
_entity.type
_entity.pdbx_description
1 polymer ?
#
loop_
_entity_poly.entity_id
_entity_poly.type
_entity_poly.pdbx_seq_one_letter_code
_entity_poly.pdbx_strand_id
1 'polypeptide(L)'
;MMFGSIVSSPRGSLSPQKSLELANAYLETAFNAVDSDIALVLCHDTEVSLFQAKKSTKHDKDPTVTQGIATAYIGLGKLLESRGHTTGAQASFKKAEKLGGNVHDLARPIDTYRPSSVMESLKGIGGSQNVDSAKPSPLDQQQRTNVVVTVASHIFAENVPPPNIHVKLPEPDERLDNTPQLVCCLGLLKAAQNPHTKLEPIALKWTQTVEKDADEQERLHGIAVDVIRAFKREEIKDAKVVAEVVCLAPILDKDAFHDLLREFYSGIDRSGLLDFQQLEGLAQLIQGADQDYLSADDLVKILGLLSTRLMDTHRQSSQHMHQLTLALSHVLDAMADTKVMGLEREKLHEPLSSYLSGLKRSSDPFLVYQAAYAFQALLCVPDDETTWQAAMRRTGKVIQGVSGLVSAVKGLDLVRFIEGLEDIQKGVSGVSNVVEVVKTAYERVASLAAGGQGFMDSLNEGLSFERRRDWYSALRGADTLIQDGELATFRKLICEAPCRYDPAFQWGVCQRLGEMAANSKWDAMTRRNAIAFLGEIYMNDEMWGQQPSVKQWILNILMQLSSSPGGSSQLHTTAAQALLRELEACADVNKQALYRACLDKGPIAYPLKVALPELASPSLLDRVQNRPDVEGHLRILRRQRTKERGNTVYIQPQAKSSLQAADDTRFPLMDKVNEFLRSDQKVFLLLGDSGAGKSTFSRELEFNLWQSYKSKSDRIPLHINLPAIDKPEIDMIAKQLRRDEFTEPQIREMKYYRKFILICDGYDESQQTHNLYMSNRLNQPGEWDAQMVISCRSEYLGSDYRDRFQPGNRNQQLDSPLFQQAVITPFSINQIHDYIKQYVAINEPLWREEDYKQALDLIPSLKDL
;
A
#
# COMPACT_ATOMS: atom_id res chain seq x y z
N MET A 1 -41.06 44.03 -32.91
CA MET A 1 -40.05 45.04 -33.29
C MET A 1 -38.95 45.00 -32.24
N MET A 2 -37.70 44.96 -32.73
CA MET A 2 -36.36 44.89 -32.10
C MET A 2 -36.28 45.20 -30.59
N PHE A 3 -35.61 44.43 -29.73
CA PHE A 3 -34.17 44.07 -29.81
C PHE A 3 -33.90 42.61 -29.43
N GLY A 4 -33.06 41.95 -30.23
CA GLY A 4 -32.49 40.64 -29.97
C GLY A 4 -31.09 40.72 -29.35
N SER A 5 -30.71 39.61 -28.72
CA SER A 5 -29.35 39.09 -28.50
C SER A 5 -28.23 40.09 -28.15
N ILE A 6 -27.83 40.12 -26.88
CA ILE A 6 -26.42 40.28 -26.52
C ILE A 6 -25.95 38.96 -25.92
N VAL A 7 -25.38 38.14 -26.79
CA VAL A 7 -24.49 37.03 -26.45
C VAL A 7 -23.32 37.60 -25.66
N SER A 8 -22.97 36.95 -24.55
CA SER A 8 -21.74 37.17 -23.80
C SER A 8 -20.53 36.87 -24.70
N SER A 9 -20.03 37.89 -25.39
CA SER A 9 -18.75 37.87 -26.10
C SER A 9 -17.57 37.82 -25.10
N PRO A 10 -16.42 37.23 -25.48
CA PRO A 10 -15.25 37.17 -24.62
C PRO A 10 -14.76 38.60 -24.36
N ARG A 11 -14.79 39.06 -23.11
CA ARG A 11 -14.31 40.41 -22.75
C ARG A 11 -12.79 40.48 -22.94
N GLY A 12 -12.35 40.77 -24.16
CA GLY A 12 -11.09 41.45 -24.41
C GLY A 12 -11.03 42.70 -23.54
N SER A 13 -9.84 43.06 -23.04
CA SER A 13 -9.66 44.15 -22.07
C SER A 13 -10.27 45.46 -22.59
N LEU A 14 -11.47 45.80 -22.10
CA LEU A 14 -12.12 47.09 -22.40
C LEU A 14 -11.22 48.23 -21.89
N SER A 15 -11.14 49.31 -22.66
CA SER A 15 -10.45 50.53 -22.22
C SER A 15 -11.09 51.07 -20.93
N PRO A 16 -10.34 51.71 -20.02
CA PRO A 16 -10.86 52.28 -18.78
C PRO A 16 -12.14 53.11 -18.94
N GLN A 17 -12.20 53.95 -19.99
CA GLN A 17 -13.34 54.81 -20.30
C GLN A 17 -14.61 54.01 -20.62
N LYS A 18 -14.52 53.02 -21.51
CA LYS A 18 -15.65 52.14 -21.88
C LYS A 18 -16.14 51.29 -20.70
N SER A 19 -15.24 50.85 -19.82
CA SER A 19 -15.64 50.13 -18.59
C SER A 19 -16.39 51.04 -17.60
N LEU A 20 -16.00 52.32 -17.51
CA LEU A 20 -16.69 53.31 -16.70
C LEU A 20 -18.05 53.69 -17.28
N GLU A 21 -18.16 53.89 -18.60
CA GLU A 21 -19.44 54.12 -19.30
C GLU A 21 -20.42 52.97 -19.07
N LEU A 22 -19.93 51.73 -19.18
CA LEU A 22 -20.73 50.54 -18.92
C LEU A 22 -21.19 50.46 -17.46
N ALA A 23 -20.32 50.79 -16.50
CA ALA A 23 -20.68 50.85 -15.09
C ALA A 23 -21.77 51.90 -14.82
N ASN A 24 -21.67 53.08 -15.42
CA ASN A 24 -22.68 54.13 -15.27
C ASN A 24 -24.03 53.73 -15.88
N ALA A 25 -24.03 53.02 -17.02
CA ALA A 25 -25.26 52.51 -17.64
C ALA A 25 -25.96 51.47 -16.75
N TYR A 26 -25.19 50.54 -16.14
CA TYR A 26 -25.76 49.59 -15.18
C TYR A 26 -26.28 50.28 -13.94
N LEU A 27 -25.56 51.27 -13.42
CA LEU A 27 -25.96 52.02 -12.24
C LEU A 27 -27.25 52.82 -12.47
N GLU A 28 -27.36 53.51 -13.61
CA GLU A 28 -28.57 54.24 -14.00
C GLU A 28 -29.77 53.32 -14.19
N THR A 29 -29.55 52.15 -14.81
CA THR A 29 -30.60 51.12 -14.96
C THR A 29 -31.02 50.57 -13.60
N ALA A 30 -30.08 50.39 -12.68
CA ALA A 30 -30.34 49.91 -11.32
C ALA A 30 -31.13 50.93 -10.48
N PHE A 31 -30.88 52.23 -10.66
CA PHE A 31 -31.67 53.30 -10.03
C PHE A 31 -33.13 53.29 -10.47
N ASN A 32 -33.38 53.00 -11.74
CA ASN A 32 -34.72 53.00 -12.34
C ASN A 32 -35.45 51.64 -12.22
N ALA A 33 -34.78 50.60 -11.71
CA ALA A 33 -35.35 49.28 -11.56
C ALA A 33 -36.35 49.23 -10.39
N VAL A 34 -37.62 48.92 -10.71
CA VAL A 34 -38.69 48.73 -9.71
C VAL A 34 -38.47 47.43 -8.91
N ASP A 35 -37.95 46.39 -9.55
CA ASP A 35 -37.63 45.11 -8.95
C ASP A 35 -36.30 45.16 -8.17
N SER A 36 -36.32 44.72 -6.92
CA SER A 36 -35.15 44.79 -6.03
C SER A 36 -34.07 43.78 -6.38
N ASP A 37 -34.43 42.61 -6.91
CA ASP A 37 -33.47 41.57 -7.28
C ASP A 37 -32.74 41.95 -8.57
N ILE A 38 -33.45 42.55 -9.53
CA ILE A 38 -32.86 43.10 -10.75
C ILE A 38 -31.91 44.26 -10.42
N ALA A 39 -32.32 45.15 -9.50
CA ALA A 39 -31.46 46.24 -9.04
C ALA A 39 -30.16 45.73 -8.39
N LEU A 40 -30.21 44.64 -7.63
CA LEU A 40 -29.03 44.04 -6.98
C LEU A 40 -28.09 43.35 -7.96
N VAL A 41 -28.62 42.65 -8.97
CA VAL A 41 -27.82 42.08 -10.06
C VAL A 41 -27.09 43.20 -10.82
N LEU A 42 -27.79 44.29 -11.14
CA LEU A 42 -27.18 45.45 -11.81
C LEU A 42 -26.17 46.18 -10.90
N CYS A 43 -26.36 46.19 -9.58
CA CYS A 43 -25.35 46.68 -8.64
C CYS A 43 -24.06 45.84 -8.68
N HIS A 44 -24.19 44.52 -8.78
CA HIS A 44 -23.04 43.61 -8.92
C HIS A 44 -22.31 43.84 -10.26
N ASP A 45 -23.06 43.95 -11.36
CA ASP A 45 -22.48 44.22 -12.68
C ASP A 45 -21.81 45.60 -12.77
N THR A 46 -22.36 46.60 -12.07
CA THR A 46 -21.73 47.91 -11.86
C THR A 46 -20.41 47.75 -11.13
N GLU A 47 -20.36 47.00 -10.02
CA GLU A 47 -19.16 46.81 -9.21
C GLU A 47 -18.04 46.09 -9.99
N VAL A 48 -18.38 45.06 -10.77
CA VAL A 48 -17.46 44.33 -11.64
C VAL A 48 -16.88 45.26 -12.72
N SER A 49 -17.72 46.10 -13.32
CA SER A 49 -17.30 47.05 -14.36
C SER A 49 -16.40 48.15 -13.80
N LEU A 50 -16.68 48.67 -12.60
CA LEU A 50 -15.81 49.61 -11.90
C LEU A 50 -14.47 49.00 -11.49
N PHE A 51 -14.46 47.72 -11.08
CA PHE A 51 -13.22 47.01 -10.79
C PHE A 51 -12.34 46.85 -12.05
N GLN A 52 -12.94 46.54 -13.19
CA GLN A 52 -12.24 46.45 -14.47
C GLN A 52 -11.69 47.82 -14.93
N ALA A 53 -12.48 48.89 -14.78
CA ALA A 53 -12.03 50.26 -15.05
C ALA A 53 -10.81 50.63 -14.19
N LYS A 54 -10.89 50.39 -12.87
CA LYS A 54 -9.80 50.67 -11.92
C LYS A 54 -8.54 49.84 -12.13
N LYS A 55 -8.68 48.57 -12.53
CA LYS A 55 -7.53 47.71 -12.83
C LYS A 55 -6.78 48.22 -14.06
N SER A 56 -7.51 48.75 -15.04
CA SER A 56 -6.95 49.20 -16.31
C SER A 56 -6.33 50.61 -16.22
N THR A 57 -6.77 51.47 -15.28
CA THR A 57 -6.13 52.77 -14.99
C THR A 57 -4.81 52.69 -14.20
N LYS A 58 -4.36 51.49 -13.78
CA LYS A 58 -3.05 51.34 -13.11
C LYS A 58 -1.86 51.66 -14.02
N HIS A 59 -2.05 51.58 -15.34
CA HIS A 59 -1.00 51.79 -16.33
C HIS A 59 -1.08 53.15 -17.05
N ASP A 60 -2.24 53.82 -17.01
CA ASP A 60 -2.47 55.14 -17.62
C ASP A 60 -3.35 55.99 -16.67
N LYS A 61 -2.76 57.04 -16.09
CA LYS A 61 -3.38 57.85 -15.02
C LYS A 61 -4.12 59.04 -15.61
N ASP A 62 -5.24 58.78 -16.29
CA ASP A 62 -6.17 59.85 -16.63
C ASP A 62 -6.94 60.27 -15.35
N PRO A 63 -6.73 61.51 -14.85
CA PRO A 63 -7.41 61.99 -13.63
C PRO A 63 -8.92 62.07 -13.82
N THR A 64 -9.40 62.28 -15.04
CA THR A 64 -10.82 62.40 -15.39
C THR A 64 -11.55 61.06 -15.21
N VAL A 65 -10.91 59.95 -15.61
CA VAL A 65 -11.46 58.59 -15.45
C VAL A 65 -11.43 58.16 -13.99
N THR A 66 -10.36 58.50 -13.27
CA THR A 66 -10.22 58.18 -11.84
C THR A 66 -11.30 58.88 -11.01
N GLN A 67 -11.58 60.15 -11.31
CA GLN A 67 -12.68 60.89 -10.69
C GLN A 67 -14.04 60.28 -11.04
N GLY A 68 -14.27 59.91 -12.30
CA GLY A 68 -15.51 59.26 -12.72
C GLY A 68 -15.77 57.92 -12.02
N ILE A 69 -14.73 57.10 -11.82
CA ILE A 69 -14.83 55.84 -11.05
C ILE A 69 -15.19 56.14 -9.58
N ALA A 70 -14.61 57.18 -8.97
CA ALA A 70 -14.94 57.58 -7.61
C ALA A 70 -16.41 58.00 -7.49
N THR A 71 -16.91 58.82 -8.42
CA THR A 71 -18.33 59.24 -8.47
C THR A 71 -19.28 58.06 -8.63
N ALA A 72 -18.94 57.09 -9.48
CA ALA A 72 -19.75 55.89 -9.68
C ALA A 72 -19.80 54.99 -8.44
N TYR A 73 -18.70 54.85 -7.69
CA TYR A 73 -18.69 54.16 -6.40
C TYR A 73 -19.55 54.88 -5.33
N ILE A 74 -19.62 56.21 -5.35
CA ILE A 74 -20.53 56.98 -4.48
C ILE A 74 -21.99 56.69 -4.86
N GLY A 75 -22.32 56.69 -6.15
CA GLY A 75 -23.67 56.39 -6.64
C GLY A 75 -24.11 54.97 -6.28
N LEU A 76 -23.22 53.97 -6.46
CA LEU A 76 -23.45 52.59 -6.05
C LEU A 76 -23.67 52.47 -4.54
N GLY A 77 -22.87 53.18 -3.74
CA GLY A 77 -23.02 53.23 -2.29
C GLY A 77 -24.40 53.74 -1.85
N LYS A 78 -24.85 54.86 -2.43
CA LYS A 78 -26.18 55.45 -2.15
C LYS A 78 -27.33 54.52 -2.56
N LEU A 79 -27.21 53.85 -3.70
CA LEU A 79 -28.23 52.91 -4.16
C LEU A 79 -28.33 51.70 -3.22
N LEU A 80 -27.21 51.10 -2.85
CA LEU A 80 -27.16 49.98 -1.90
C LEU A 80 -27.71 50.38 -0.51
N GLU A 81 -27.40 51.59 -0.04
CA GLU A 81 -27.93 52.12 1.22
C GLU A 81 -29.46 52.31 1.17
N SER A 82 -29.98 52.87 0.06
CA SER A 82 -31.43 53.05 -0.15
C SER A 82 -32.22 51.73 -0.20
N ARG A 83 -31.53 50.62 -0.48
CA ARG A 83 -32.10 49.27 -0.55
C ARG A 83 -31.80 48.42 0.69
N GLY A 84 -31.22 49.00 1.74
CA GLY A 84 -30.96 48.31 3.02
C GLY A 84 -29.65 47.50 3.09
N HIS A 85 -28.78 47.57 2.06
CA HIS A 85 -27.50 46.86 1.99
C HIS A 85 -26.34 47.68 2.57
N THR A 86 -26.38 47.92 3.88
CA THR A 86 -25.47 48.83 4.62
C THR A 86 -23.99 48.44 4.49
N THR A 87 -23.64 47.15 4.52
CA THR A 87 -22.25 46.68 4.39
C THR A 87 -21.68 46.92 2.98
N GLY A 88 -22.50 46.68 1.94
CA GLY A 88 -22.12 46.93 0.54
C GLY A 88 -21.98 48.43 0.25
N ALA A 89 -22.84 49.25 0.84
CA ALA A 89 -22.77 50.70 0.77
C ALA A 89 -21.46 51.24 1.39
N GLN A 90 -21.13 50.81 2.61
CA GLN A 90 -19.89 51.20 3.30
C GLN A 90 -18.63 50.77 2.52
N ALA A 91 -18.63 49.57 1.94
CA ALA A 91 -17.53 49.10 1.10
C ALA A 91 -17.35 49.98 -0.15
N SER A 92 -18.45 50.42 -0.76
CA SER A 92 -18.45 51.29 -1.95
C SER A 92 -17.95 52.71 -1.62
N PHE A 93 -18.41 53.31 -0.51
CA PHE A 93 -17.92 54.62 -0.07
C PHE A 93 -16.43 54.59 0.26
N LYS A 94 -15.96 53.56 0.97
CA LYS A 94 -14.53 53.37 1.27
C LYS A 94 -13.68 53.20 0.00
N LYS A 95 -14.24 52.65 -1.08
CA LYS A 95 -13.58 52.55 -2.39
C LYS A 95 -13.52 53.92 -3.09
N ALA A 96 -14.54 54.74 -2.97
CA ALA A 96 -14.58 56.11 -3.50
C ALA A 96 -13.60 57.05 -2.77
N GLU A 97 -13.54 57.01 -1.43
CA GLU A 97 -12.59 57.81 -0.63
C GLU A 97 -11.14 57.51 -0.99
N LYS A 98 -10.81 56.23 -1.18
CA LYS A 98 -9.48 55.81 -1.64
C LYS A 98 -9.11 56.33 -3.03
N LEU A 99 -10.08 56.81 -3.81
CA LEU A 99 -9.88 57.40 -5.14
C LEU A 99 -9.99 58.94 -5.12
N GLY A 100 -10.09 59.56 -3.94
CA GLY A 100 -10.19 61.02 -3.79
C GLY A 100 -11.62 61.58 -3.89
N GLY A 101 -12.65 60.72 -3.91
CA GLY A 101 -14.05 61.15 -3.90
C GLY A 101 -14.47 61.69 -2.55
N ASN A 102 -15.03 62.91 -2.52
CA ASN A 102 -15.53 63.53 -1.29
C ASN A 102 -16.97 63.07 -1.00
N VAL A 103 -17.16 62.19 -0.03
CA VAL A 103 -18.48 61.60 0.31
C VAL A 103 -19.41 62.63 0.98
N HIS A 104 -18.88 63.77 1.42
CA HIS A 104 -19.62 64.82 2.13
C HIS A 104 -20.21 65.95 1.27
N ASP A 105 -19.87 66.05 -0.02
CA ASP A 105 -20.44 67.06 -0.92
C ASP A 105 -21.36 66.44 -1.97
N LEU A 106 -22.67 66.45 -1.67
CA LEU A 106 -23.80 66.54 -2.62
C LEU A 106 -25.09 66.43 -1.81
N ALA A 107 -25.42 67.51 -1.10
CA ALA A 107 -26.72 67.71 -0.49
C ALA A 107 -27.55 68.70 -1.32
N ARG A 108 -28.77 68.25 -1.70
CA ARG A 108 -29.94 68.96 -2.26
C ARG A 108 -30.07 69.06 -3.80
N PRO A 109 -31.30 69.23 -4.34
CA PRO A 109 -32.46 68.32 -4.21
C PRO A 109 -33.18 68.11 -5.58
N ILE A 110 -33.98 67.06 -5.72
CA ILE A 110 -35.19 67.12 -6.56
C ILE A 110 -36.36 66.67 -5.68
N ASP A 111 -37.19 67.63 -5.32
CA ASP A 111 -38.50 67.45 -4.71
C ASP A 111 -39.41 66.68 -5.67
N THR A 112 -40.20 65.73 -5.17
CA THR A 112 -41.63 65.96 -4.90
C THR A 112 -42.37 64.69 -4.45
N TYR A 113 -43.32 64.92 -3.54
CA TYR A 113 -44.45 64.09 -3.09
C TYR A 113 -44.21 62.85 -2.22
N ARG A 114 -44.40 63.07 -0.91
CA ARG A 114 -44.89 62.10 0.08
C ARG A 114 -46.40 62.32 0.27
N PRO A 115 -47.17 61.29 0.66
CA PRO A 115 -48.18 61.49 1.70
C PRO A 115 -47.85 60.74 3.00
N SER A 116 -48.31 61.40 4.04
CA SER A 116 -48.12 61.31 5.49
C SER A 116 -48.70 60.11 6.24
N SER A 117 -48.35 60.09 7.54
CA SER A 117 -49.18 59.75 8.72
C SER A 117 -48.84 58.37 9.34
N VAL A 118 -48.75 58.13 10.66
CA VAL A 118 -49.05 58.87 11.91
C VAL A 118 -48.12 58.34 13.02
N MET A 119 -47.83 59.20 14.00
CA MET A 119 -47.04 59.03 15.23
C MET A 119 -47.94 58.56 16.40
N GLU A 120 -47.32 58.24 17.56
CA GLU A 120 -47.90 58.13 18.94
C GLU A 120 -48.03 56.70 19.50
N SER A 121 -47.74 56.40 20.78
CA SER A 121 -47.20 57.15 21.94
C SER A 121 -46.93 56.19 23.12
N LEU A 122 -46.34 56.76 24.20
CA LEU A 122 -46.24 56.32 25.62
C LEU A 122 -44.94 55.55 26.00
N LYS A 123 -43.92 56.10 26.71
CA LYS A 123 -43.85 56.70 28.09
C LYS A 123 -44.61 55.83 29.12
N GLY A 124 -44.05 55.33 30.22
CA GLY A 124 -42.81 55.52 30.96
C GLY A 124 -43.03 54.99 32.39
N ILE A 125 -42.11 55.35 33.31
CA ILE A 125 -42.18 55.28 34.79
C ILE A 125 -41.41 54.10 35.42
N GLY A 126 -40.36 54.47 36.16
CA GLY A 126 -39.67 53.62 37.14
C GLY A 126 -40.16 53.86 38.57
N GLY A 127 -39.59 53.10 39.50
CA GLY A 127 -39.79 53.28 40.94
C GLY A 127 -39.05 52.21 41.73
N SER A 128 -38.12 52.66 42.59
CA SER A 128 -37.24 51.87 43.45
C SER A 128 -37.51 52.26 44.91
N GLN A 129 -37.73 51.30 45.82
CA GLN A 129 -37.51 51.37 47.29
C GLN A 129 -37.35 49.91 47.80
N ASN A 130 -36.18 49.46 48.29
CA ASN A 130 -35.59 49.55 49.65
C ASN A 130 -36.33 48.70 50.72
N VAL A 131 -35.76 47.98 51.71
CA VAL A 131 -34.39 47.59 52.14
C VAL A 131 -34.56 46.63 53.38
N ASP A 132 -33.59 45.72 53.58
CA ASP A 132 -33.07 45.10 54.84
C ASP A 132 -33.59 43.84 55.59
N SER A 133 -32.62 42.88 55.69
CA SER A 133 -32.14 42.06 56.84
C SER A 133 -32.96 40.86 57.37
N ALA A 134 -32.41 39.67 57.70
CA ALA A 134 -31.11 39.30 58.31
C ALA A 134 -30.60 37.86 57.99
N LYS A 135 -29.30 37.60 58.28
CA LYS A 135 -28.43 36.41 58.01
C LYS A 135 -28.60 35.21 58.99
N PRO A 136 -27.93 34.03 58.78
CA PRO A 136 -26.51 33.78 59.21
C PRO A 136 -25.65 32.98 58.17
N SER A 137 -24.43 33.41 57.79
CA SER A 137 -23.06 33.02 58.29
C SER A 137 -22.45 31.77 57.57
N PRO A 138 -21.13 31.45 57.68
CA PRO A 138 -20.12 31.77 56.66
C PRO A 138 -19.16 30.61 56.28
N LEU A 139 -18.81 30.37 55.01
CA LEU A 139 -17.55 29.69 54.63
C LEU A 139 -17.26 29.83 53.12
N ASP A 140 -15.97 29.95 52.84
CA ASP A 140 -15.24 29.77 51.58
C ASP A 140 -15.27 30.88 50.51
N GLN A 141 -14.24 31.71 50.62
CA GLN A 141 -13.46 32.17 49.48
C GLN A 141 -13.02 30.96 48.64
N GLN A 142 -13.51 30.84 47.40
CA GLN A 142 -12.82 30.05 46.37
C GLN A 142 -12.61 30.88 45.10
N GLN A 143 -11.32 31.16 44.92
CA GLN A 143 -10.57 31.36 43.68
C GLN A 143 -11.36 31.12 42.38
N ARG A 144 -11.42 32.17 41.56
CA ARG A 144 -11.54 32.03 40.10
C ARG A 144 -10.32 31.26 39.59
N THR A 145 -10.47 29.97 39.35
CA THR A 145 -9.54 29.19 38.55
C THR A 145 -9.83 29.44 37.07
N ASN A 146 -8.83 29.92 36.34
CA ASN A 146 -8.78 29.79 34.88
C ASN A 146 -8.77 28.28 34.57
N VAL A 147 -9.92 27.72 34.21
CA VAL A 147 -10.00 26.34 33.72
C VAL A 147 -9.46 26.36 32.29
N VAL A 148 -8.23 25.88 32.12
CA VAL A 148 -7.76 25.46 30.79
C VAL A 148 -8.61 24.26 30.42
N VAL A 149 -9.49 24.44 29.44
CA VAL A 149 -10.33 23.37 28.91
C VAL A 149 -9.43 22.42 28.11
N THR A 150 -9.04 21.30 28.72
CA THR A 150 -8.22 20.24 28.13
C THR A 150 -9.06 19.01 27.82
N VAL A 151 -8.79 18.33 26.70
CA VAL A 151 -9.34 16.99 26.39
C VAL A 151 -9.07 16.08 27.58
N ALA A 152 -10.01 15.21 27.93
CA ALA A 152 -9.87 14.33 29.08
C ALA A 152 -8.52 13.59 29.06
N SER A 153 -7.71 13.72 30.12
CA SER A 153 -6.31 13.28 30.19
C SER A 153 -6.09 11.79 29.92
N HIS A 154 -7.13 10.97 30.06
CA HIS A 154 -7.08 9.52 29.89
C HIS A 154 -7.17 9.03 28.42
N ILE A 155 -7.66 9.85 27.49
CA ILE A 155 -7.80 9.44 26.08
C ILE A 155 -6.42 9.45 25.42
N PHE A 156 -5.96 8.30 24.89
CA PHE A 156 -4.61 8.14 24.32
C PHE A 156 -3.50 8.65 25.25
N ALA A 157 -3.57 8.29 26.54
CA ALA A 157 -2.57 8.69 27.53
C ALA A 157 -1.20 8.02 27.33
N GLU A 158 -1.17 6.84 26.71
CA GLU A 158 0.03 6.03 26.50
C GLU A 158 0.14 5.61 25.04
N ASN A 159 1.38 5.41 24.58
CA ASN A 159 1.65 4.78 23.28
C ASN A 159 1.34 3.29 23.35
N VAL A 160 0.85 2.74 22.25
CA VAL A 160 0.41 1.36 22.16
C VAL A 160 1.28 0.67 21.13
N PRO A 161 1.81 -0.55 21.39
CA PRO A 161 2.54 -1.27 20.36
C PRO A 161 1.67 -1.40 19.10
N PRO A 162 2.23 -1.19 17.90
CA PRO A 162 1.49 -1.32 16.66
C PRO A 162 0.86 -2.72 16.58
N PRO A 163 -0.30 -2.87 15.92
CA PRO A 163 -1.08 -4.09 15.93
C PRO A 163 -0.30 -5.29 15.39
N ASN A 164 0.30 -6.07 16.29
CA ASN A 164 1.02 -7.29 15.95
C ASN A 164 0.09 -8.50 16.09
N ILE A 165 -0.04 -9.25 14.99
CA ILE A 165 -0.65 -10.57 15.02
C ILE A 165 0.37 -11.49 15.69
N HIS A 166 0.02 -12.09 16.84
CA HIS A 166 0.84 -13.17 17.40
C HIS A 166 0.74 -14.38 16.47
N VAL A 167 1.76 -14.55 15.63
CA VAL A 167 1.87 -15.66 14.70
C VAL A 167 2.76 -16.74 15.32
N LYS A 168 2.28 -17.99 15.37
CA LYS A 168 3.12 -19.16 15.70
C LYS A 168 4.20 -19.31 14.62
N LEU A 169 5.48 -19.41 15.00
CA LEU A 169 6.55 -19.65 14.02
C LEU A 169 6.59 -21.13 13.62
N PRO A 170 6.70 -21.44 12.31
CA PRO A 170 6.82 -22.81 11.81
C PRO A 170 8.22 -23.37 12.06
N GLU A 171 8.36 -24.67 12.25
CA GLU A 171 9.67 -25.33 12.12
C GLU A 171 10.15 -25.28 10.65
N PRO A 172 11.46 -25.41 10.37
CA PRO A 172 11.97 -25.51 9.00
C PRO A 172 11.24 -26.61 8.22
N ASP A 173 10.91 -26.34 6.96
CA ASP A 173 10.12 -27.21 6.09
C ASP A 173 8.65 -27.46 6.55
N GLU A 174 8.18 -26.89 7.68
CA GLU A 174 6.77 -27.00 8.11
C GLU A 174 5.85 -26.21 7.17
N ARG A 175 4.64 -26.75 6.98
CA ARG A 175 3.57 -26.12 6.21
C ARG A 175 3.10 -24.84 6.90
N LEU A 176 2.86 -23.80 6.13
CA LEU A 176 2.34 -22.53 6.64
C LEU A 176 0.83 -22.60 6.83
N ASP A 177 0.34 -22.08 7.94
CA ASP A 177 -1.07 -22.00 8.32
C ASP A 177 -1.82 -20.93 7.52
N ASN A 178 -1.18 -19.78 7.23
CA ASN A 178 -1.81 -18.64 6.56
C ASN A 178 -0.77 -17.62 6.03
N THR A 179 -1.21 -16.72 5.15
CA THR A 179 -0.36 -15.70 4.52
C THR A 179 0.26 -14.71 5.52
N PRO A 180 -0.42 -14.27 6.59
CA PRO A 180 0.22 -13.51 7.67
C PRO A 180 1.40 -14.22 8.33
N GLN A 181 1.37 -15.56 8.44
CA GLN A 181 2.53 -16.31 8.94
C GLN A 181 3.71 -16.25 7.98
N LEU A 182 3.47 -16.34 6.67
CA LEU A 182 4.50 -16.13 5.66
C LEU A 182 5.12 -14.73 5.74
N VAL A 183 4.28 -13.69 5.86
CA VAL A 183 4.71 -12.29 6.03
C VAL A 183 5.55 -12.13 7.30
N CYS A 184 5.13 -12.75 8.40
CA CYS A 184 5.89 -12.72 9.65
C CYS A 184 7.27 -13.37 9.49
N CYS A 185 7.35 -14.55 8.87
CA CYS A 185 8.61 -15.27 8.65
C CYS A 185 9.58 -14.45 7.77
N LEU A 186 9.12 -13.93 6.64
CA LEU A 186 9.93 -13.11 5.73
C LEU A 186 10.29 -11.75 6.36
N GLY A 187 9.38 -11.17 7.15
CA GLY A 187 9.62 -9.95 7.91
C GLY A 187 10.72 -10.11 8.96
N LEU A 188 10.74 -11.24 9.68
CA LEU A 188 11.81 -11.57 10.63
C LEU A 188 13.16 -11.73 9.94
N LEU A 189 13.21 -12.40 8.78
CA LEU A 189 14.43 -12.54 7.98
C LEU A 189 14.94 -11.16 7.49
N LYS A 190 14.05 -10.29 7.00
CA LYS A 190 14.40 -8.91 6.60
C LYS A 190 14.88 -8.08 7.81
N ALA A 191 14.25 -8.24 8.97
CA ALA A 191 14.61 -7.53 10.20
C ALA A 191 15.97 -7.96 10.76
N ALA A 192 16.31 -9.24 10.71
CA ALA A 192 17.59 -9.75 11.21
C ALA A 192 18.81 -9.27 10.41
N GLN A 193 18.61 -8.88 9.14
CA GLN A 193 19.63 -8.20 8.34
C GLN A 193 19.97 -6.79 8.87
N ASN A 194 19.13 -6.21 9.74
CA ASN A 194 19.34 -4.89 10.32
C ASN A 194 19.89 -5.00 11.78
N PRO A 195 21.15 -4.59 12.04
CA PRO A 195 21.79 -4.72 13.35
C PRO A 195 21.09 -3.98 14.49
N HIS A 196 20.24 -3.00 14.16
CA HIS A 196 19.58 -2.12 15.12
C HIS A 196 18.21 -2.65 15.59
N THR A 197 17.70 -3.73 15.00
CA THR A 197 16.38 -4.27 15.34
C THR A 197 16.47 -5.25 16.51
N LYS A 198 15.75 -4.96 17.61
CA LYS A 198 15.64 -5.88 18.75
C LYS A 198 14.55 -6.91 18.50
N LEU A 199 14.93 -8.18 18.40
CA LEU A 199 14.01 -9.31 18.26
C LEU A 199 13.76 -10.00 19.60
N GLU A 200 12.54 -10.50 19.79
CA GLU A 200 12.17 -11.38 20.90
C GLU A 200 13.03 -12.67 20.90
N PRO A 201 13.33 -13.28 22.06
CA PRO A 201 14.23 -14.44 22.14
C PRO A 201 13.83 -15.63 21.26
N ILE A 202 12.53 -15.90 21.13
CA ILE A 202 12.00 -16.98 20.28
C ILE A 202 12.23 -16.67 18.80
N ALA A 203 11.91 -15.44 18.39
CA ALA A 203 12.11 -14.97 17.01
C ALA A 203 13.60 -14.94 16.64
N LEU A 204 14.47 -14.55 17.57
CA LEU A 204 15.92 -14.57 17.36
C LEU A 204 16.44 -15.99 17.14
N LYS A 205 16.03 -16.96 17.98
CA LYS A 205 16.44 -18.37 17.83
C LYS A 205 15.96 -18.96 16.51
N TRP A 206 14.72 -18.69 16.13
CA TRP A 206 14.16 -19.14 14.86
C TRP A 206 14.94 -18.55 13.68
N THR A 207 15.17 -17.23 13.70
CA THR A 207 15.88 -16.54 12.61
C THR A 207 17.32 -17.04 12.46
N GLN A 208 18.05 -17.25 13.56
CA GLN A 208 19.41 -17.81 13.51
C GLN A 208 19.46 -19.24 12.93
N THR A 209 18.36 -19.99 13.05
CA THR A 209 18.25 -21.34 12.49
C THR A 209 18.00 -21.26 10.99
N VAL A 210 17.04 -20.42 10.56
CA VAL A 210 16.66 -20.26 9.15
C VAL A 210 17.69 -19.48 8.34
N GLU A 211 18.40 -18.51 8.92
CA GLU A 211 19.49 -17.79 8.24
C GLU A 211 20.63 -18.72 7.80
N LYS A 212 20.83 -19.82 8.53
CA LYS A 212 21.82 -20.85 8.18
C LYS A 212 21.28 -21.86 7.16
N ASP A 213 19.97 -21.86 6.91
CA ASP A 213 19.28 -22.74 5.99
C ASP A 213 18.89 -21.97 4.72
N ALA A 214 19.79 -21.97 3.74
CA ALA A 214 19.56 -21.31 2.45
C ALA A 214 18.37 -21.92 1.69
N ASP A 215 18.08 -23.21 1.88
CA ASP A 215 16.97 -23.89 1.21
C ASP A 215 15.62 -23.40 1.76
N GLU A 216 15.53 -23.22 3.08
CA GLU A 216 14.32 -22.72 3.75
C GLU A 216 14.05 -21.25 3.38
N GLN A 217 15.08 -20.42 3.30
CA GLN A 217 14.95 -19.05 2.78
C GLN A 217 14.40 -19.05 1.35
N GLU A 218 14.99 -19.86 0.47
CA GLU A 218 14.50 -20.00 -0.91
C GLU A 218 13.06 -20.54 -0.95
N ARG A 219 12.69 -21.43 -0.03
CA ARG A 219 11.31 -21.96 0.08
C ARG A 219 10.32 -20.84 0.39
N LEU A 220 10.57 -20.06 1.44
CA LEU A 220 9.67 -19.01 1.90
C LEU A 220 9.51 -17.91 0.85
N HIS A 221 10.61 -17.46 0.24
CA HIS A 221 10.55 -16.52 -0.88
C HIS A 221 9.82 -17.12 -2.09
N GLY A 222 10.07 -18.40 -2.42
CA GLY A 222 9.40 -19.11 -3.49
C GLY A 222 7.88 -19.19 -3.30
N ILE A 223 7.41 -19.46 -2.08
CA ILE A 223 5.98 -19.49 -1.74
C ILE A 223 5.35 -18.10 -1.95
N ALA A 224 6.00 -17.02 -1.50
CA ALA A 224 5.48 -15.66 -1.69
C ALA A 224 5.30 -15.33 -3.17
N VAL A 225 6.28 -15.68 -4.01
CA VAL A 225 6.19 -15.50 -5.47
C VAL A 225 5.10 -16.39 -6.07
N ASP A 226 4.95 -17.63 -5.60
CA ASP A 226 3.88 -18.53 -6.06
C ASP A 226 2.47 -18.03 -5.70
N VAL A 227 2.30 -17.36 -4.56
CA VAL A 227 1.03 -16.69 -4.20
C VAL A 227 0.71 -15.56 -5.17
N ILE A 228 1.71 -14.75 -5.56
CA ILE A 228 1.53 -13.72 -6.62
C ILE A 228 1.16 -14.37 -7.96
N ARG A 229 1.81 -15.47 -8.33
CA ARG A 229 1.46 -16.21 -9.57
C ARG A 229 0.06 -16.80 -9.51
N ALA A 230 -0.40 -17.24 -8.34
CA ALA A 230 -1.76 -17.71 -8.14
C ALA A 230 -2.75 -16.56 -8.33
N PHE A 231 -2.50 -15.40 -7.70
CA PHE A 231 -3.30 -14.18 -7.88
C PHE A 231 -3.42 -13.75 -9.35
N LYS A 232 -2.33 -13.80 -10.13
CA LYS A 232 -2.34 -13.49 -11.56
C LYS A 232 -3.24 -14.42 -12.40
N ARG A 233 -3.49 -15.64 -11.92
CA ARG A 233 -4.35 -16.63 -12.59
C ARG A 233 -5.80 -16.56 -12.14
N GLU A 234 -6.12 -15.81 -11.09
CA GLU A 234 -7.49 -15.67 -10.63
C GLU A 234 -8.30 -14.83 -11.62
N GLU A 235 -9.43 -15.39 -12.04
CA GLU A 235 -10.40 -14.69 -12.89
C GLU A 235 -11.17 -13.61 -12.11
N ILE A 236 -11.46 -13.89 -10.84
CA ILE A 236 -12.22 -13.00 -9.96
C ILE A 236 -11.34 -12.61 -8.77
N LYS A 237 -10.93 -11.34 -8.72
CA LYS A 237 -10.09 -10.77 -7.66
C LYS A 237 -10.96 -10.04 -6.64
N ASP A 238 -11.68 -10.81 -5.83
CA ASP A 238 -12.52 -10.23 -4.78
C ASP A 238 -11.70 -9.54 -3.66
N ALA A 239 -12.39 -8.88 -2.74
CA ALA A 239 -11.77 -8.14 -1.64
C ALA A 239 -10.82 -8.99 -0.77
N LYS A 240 -11.13 -10.28 -0.59
CA LYS A 240 -10.35 -11.19 0.25
C LYS A 240 -9.08 -11.65 -0.45
N VAL A 241 -9.18 -11.93 -1.75
CA VAL A 241 -8.05 -12.29 -2.61
C VAL A 241 -7.08 -11.11 -2.76
N VAL A 242 -7.60 -9.90 -2.95
CA VAL A 242 -6.79 -8.67 -2.99
C VAL A 242 -6.11 -8.42 -1.64
N ALA A 243 -6.84 -8.56 -0.53
CA ALA A 243 -6.28 -8.42 0.81
C ALA A 243 -5.11 -9.36 1.07
N GLU A 244 -5.26 -10.62 0.65
CA GLU A 244 -4.24 -11.64 0.83
C GLU A 244 -2.94 -11.32 0.07
N VAL A 245 -3.02 -10.85 -1.18
CA VAL A 245 -1.80 -10.56 -1.96
C VAL A 245 -1.15 -9.24 -1.52
N VAL A 246 -1.94 -8.23 -1.17
CA VAL A 246 -1.42 -6.91 -0.75
C VAL A 246 -0.67 -7.01 0.58
N CYS A 247 -1.05 -7.94 1.47
CA CYS A 247 -0.33 -8.11 2.74
C CYS A 247 1.14 -8.56 2.56
N LEU A 248 1.49 -9.12 1.39
CA LEU A 248 2.86 -9.48 1.06
C LEU A 248 3.72 -8.25 0.70
N ALA A 249 3.12 -7.14 0.27
CA ALA A 249 3.84 -6.00 -0.29
C ALA A 249 5.10 -5.55 0.50
N PRO A 250 5.07 -5.41 1.84
CA PRO A 250 6.21 -4.91 2.61
C PRO A 250 7.43 -5.86 2.62
N ILE A 251 7.21 -7.15 2.35
CA ILE A 251 8.23 -8.21 2.43
C ILE A 251 8.73 -8.69 1.06
N LEU A 252 8.14 -8.20 -0.03
CA LEU A 252 8.55 -8.60 -1.38
C LEU A 252 9.92 -8.04 -1.72
N ASP A 253 10.66 -8.73 -2.58
CA ASP A 253 11.75 -8.12 -3.31
C ASP A 253 11.22 -7.14 -4.36
N LYS A 254 12.12 -6.31 -4.91
CA LYS A 254 11.76 -5.24 -5.85
C LYS A 254 11.08 -5.78 -7.11
N ASP A 255 11.57 -6.90 -7.64
CA ASP A 255 11.05 -7.48 -8.88
C ASP A 255 9.65 -8.05 -8.69
N ALA A 256 9.43 -8.82 -7.61
CA ALA A 256 8.14 -9.37 -7.25
C ALA A 256 7.11 -8.28 -6.92
N PHE A 257 7.55 -7.21 -6.24
CA PHE A 257 6.72 -6.04 -5.98
C PHE A 257 6.27 -5.34 -7.27
N HIS A 258 7.20 -5.06 -8.20
CA HIS A 258 6.88 -4.46 -9.50
C HIS A 258 5.97 -5.35 -10.34
N ASP A 259 6.17 -6.66 -10.27
CA ASP A 259 5.33 -7.63 -10.94
C ASP A 259 3.88 -7.65 -10.42
N LEU A 260 3.68 -7.41 -9.12
CA LEU A 260 2.38 -7.24 -8.51
C LEU A 260 1.76 -5.87 -8.84
N LEU A 261 2.56 -4.79 -8.80
CA LEU A 261 2.13 -3.44 -9.16
C LEU A 261 1.62 -3.38 -10.61
N ARG A 262 2.34 -4.01 -11.53
CA ARG A 262 1.95 -4.13 -12.95
C ARG A 262 0.61 -4.86 -13.10
N GLU A 263 0.37 -5.88 -12.29
CA GLU A 263 -0.87 -6.65 -12.33
C GLU A 263 -2.08 -5.76 -11.96
N PHE A 264 -2.00 -5.02 -10.86
CA PHE A 264 -3.05 -4.07 -10.46
C PHE A 264 -3.23 -2.95 -11.49
N TYR A 265 -2.14 -2.37 -11.98
CA TYR A 265 -2.19 -1.35 -13.04
C TYR A 265 -2.94 -1.87 -14.27
N SER A 266 -2.56 -3.06 -14.76
CA SER A 266 -3.14 -3.63 -15.98
C SER A 266 -4.63 -4.00 -15.82
N GLY A 267 -5.05 -4.40 -14.62
CA GLY A 267 -6.43 -4.74 -14.35
C GLY A 267 -7.33 -3.50 -14.28
N ILE A 268 -6.85 -2.40 -13.72
CA ILE A 268 -7.54 -1.09 -13.78
C ILE A 268 -7.56 -0.54 -15.21
N ASP A 269 -6.47 -0.69 -15.97
CA ASP A 269 -6.38 -0.22 -17.36
C ASP A 269 -7.30 -0.99 -18.31
N ARG A 270 -7.37 -2.32 -18.20
CA ARG A 270 -8.14 -3.18 -19.12
C ARG A 270 -9.63 -3.31 -18.77
N SER A 271 -10.03 -2.99 -17.55
CA SER A 271 -11.41 -3.18 -17.11
C SER A 271 -12.37 -2.19 -17.80
N GLY A 272 -13.44 -2.70 -18.40
CA GLY A 272 -14.48 -1.84 -19.01
C GLY A 272 -15.30 -1.09 -17.95
N LEU A 273 -15.47 -1.70 -16.78
CA LEU A 273 -16.12 -1.12 -15.60
C LEU A 273 -15.08 -0.94 -14.49
N LEU A 274 -15.27 0.07 -13.65
CA LEU A 274 -14.37 0.33 -12.52
C LEU A 274 -14.41 -0.82 -11.51
N ASP A 275 -13.30 -1.53 -11.34
CA ASP A 275 -13.12 -2.55 -10.29
C ASP A 275 -12.60 -1.87 -9.01
N PHE A 276 -13.48 -1.74 -8.02
CA PHE A 276 -13.16 -1.12 -6.74
C PHE A 276 -12.12 -1.89 -5.93
N GLN A 277 -12.13 -3.23 -6.02
CA GLN A 277 -11.23 -4.05 -5.21
C GLN A 277 -9.80 -3.90 -5.69
N GLN A 278 -9.61 -3.84 -7.01
CA GLN A 278 -8.29 -3.59 -7.58
C GLN A 278 -7.80 -2.17 -7.35
N LEU A 279 -8.71 -1.19 -7.37
CA LEU A 279 -8.38 0.20 -7.08
C LEU A 279 -7.92 0.37 -5.61
N GLU A 280 -8.65 -0.25 -4.68
CA GLU A 280 -8.28 -0.28 -3.27
C GLU A 280 -6.96 -1.04 -3.03
N GLY A 281 -6.79 -2.19 -3.68
CA GLY A 281 -5.55 -2.97 -3.62
C GLY A 281 -4.33 -2.20 -4.14
N LEU A 282 -4.47 -1.45 -5.24
CA LEU A 282 -3.42 -0.58 -5.76
C LEU A 282 -3.05 0.51 -4.75
N ALA A 283 -4.05 1.17 -4.17
CA ALA A 283 -3.85 2.19 -3.15
C ALA A 283 -3.06 1.66 -1.94
N GLN A 284 -3.44 0.48 -1.44
CA GLN A 284 -2.77 -0.15 -0.31
C GLN A 284 -1.36 -0.64 -0.67
N LEU A 285 -1.16 -1.15 -1.89
CA LEU A 285 0.14 -1.56 -2.40
C LEU A 285 1.14 -0.40 -2.45
N ILE A 286 0.68 0.78 -2.88
CA ILE A 286 1.49 2.01 -2.93
C ILE A 286 1.82 2.48 -1.51
N GLN A 287 0.85 2.45 -0.58
CA GLN A 287 1.06 2.85 0.81
C GLN A 287 2.03 1.93 1.56
N GLY A 288 2.00 0.62 1.27
CA GLY A 288 2.86 -0.38 1.89
C GLY A 288 4.21 -0.59 1.20
N ALA A 289 4.53 0.21 0.17
CA ALA A 289 5.73 0.05 -0.62
C ALA A 289 6.99 0.51 0.14
N ASP A 290 8.11 -0.18 -0.11
CA ASP A 290 9.42 0.32 0.29
C ASP A 290 9.78 1.56 -0.55
N GLN A 291 10.47 2.53 0.04
CA GLN A 291 10.71 3.84 -0.59
C GLN A 291 11.54 3.73 -1.89
N ASP A 292 12.38 2.71 -1.99
CA ASP A 292 13.25 2.48 -3.15
C ASP A 292 12.58 1.64 -4.26
N TYR A 293 11.35 1.19 -4.02
CA TYR A 293 10.62 0.33 -4.96
C TYR A 293 9.73 1.16 -5.89
N LEU A 294 9.11 2.23 -5.44
CA LEU A 294 8.28 3.08 -6.29
C LEU A 294 9.15 4.03 -7.11
N SER A 295 9.19 3.85 -8.45
CA SER A 295 9.85 4.80 -9.32
C SER A 295 8.94 5.99 -9.64
N ALA A 296 9.56 7.15 -9.92
CA ALA A 296 8.82 8.34 -10.34
C ALA A 296 7.98 8.09 -11.60
N ASP A 297 8.51 7.32 -12.55
CA ASP A 297 7.82 6.97 -13.79
C ASP A 297 6.57 6.10 -13.53
N ASP A 298 6.67 5.11 -12.61
CA ASP A 298 5.53 4.28 -12.23
C ASP A 298 4.40 5.13 -11.63
N LEU A 299 4.73 6.03 -10.72
CA LEU A 299 3.76 6.91 -10.07
C LEU A 299 3.10 7.87 -11.05
N VAL A 300 3.85 8.45 -11.99
CA VAL A 300 3.30 9.32 -13.05
C VAL A 300 2.35 8.55 -13.96
N LYS A 301 2.71 7.32 -14.37
CA LYS A 301 1.85 6.46 -15.19
C LYS A 301 0.56 6.07 -14.47
N ILE A 302 0.66 5.72 -13.19
CA ILE A 302 -0.51 5.40 -12.36
C ILE A 302 -1.39 6.63 -12.20
N LEU A 303 -0.82 7.81 -11.91
CA LEU A 303 -1.56 9.06 -11.78
C LEU A 303 -2.29 9.40 -13.10
N GLY A 304 -1.63 9.24 -14.25
CA GLY A 304 -2.22 9.44 -15.56
C GLY A 304 -3.42 8.51 -15.84
N LEU A 305 -3.28 7.23 -15.50
CA LEU A 305 -4.38 6.25 -15.61
C LEU A 305 -5.57 6.64 -14.74
N LEU A 306 -5.33 6.94 -13.45
CA LEU A 306 -6.40 7.32 -12.51
C LEU A 306 -7.07 8.62 -12.91
N SER A 307 -6.30 9.62 -13.37
CA SER A 307 -6.82 10.89 -13.87
C SER A 307 -7.76 10.68 -15.06
N THR A 308 -7.35 9.86 -16.04
CA THR A 308 -8.18 9.53 -17.21
C THR A 308 -9.48 8.86 -16.78
N ARG A 309 -9.41 7.82 -15.94
CA ARG A 309 -10.59 7.11 -15.41
C ARG A 309 -11.51 8.03 -14.62
N LEU A 310 -10.96 8.95 -13.83
CA LEU A 310 -11.72 9.92 -13.05
C LEU A 310 -12.48 10.90 -13.96
N MET A 311 -11.85 11.38 -15.02
CA MET A 311 -12.47 12.30 -15.99
C MET A 311 -13.53 11.62 -16.87
N ASP A 312 -13.35 10.33 -17.19
CA ASP A 312 -14.30 9.55 -17.98
C ASP A 312 -15.50 9.05 -17.15
N THR A 313 -15.42 9.12 -15.82
CA THR A 313 -16.49 8.66 -14.92
C THR A 313 -17.70 9.58 -15.00
N HIS A 314 -18.90 9.00 -15.15
CA HIS A 314 -20.14 9.75 -15.26
C HIS A 314 -20.40 10.62 -14.02
N ARG A 315 -20.73 11.91 -14.22
CA ARG A 315 -20.91 12.92 -13.14
C ARG A 315 -21.97 12.60 -12.10
N GLN A 316 -22.89 11.68 -12.36
CA GLN A 316 -23.88 11.24 -11.37
C GLN A 316 -23.39 10.10 -10.46
N SER A 317 -22.22 9.52 -10.73
CA SER A 317 -21.66 8.42 -9.92
C SER A 317 -20.70 8.96 -8.84
N SER A 318 -21.24 9.61 -7.81
CA SER A 318 -20.43 10.24 -6.74
C SER A 318 -19.54 9.24 -6.00
N GLN A 319 -20.03 8.02 -5.79
CA GLN A 319 -19.27 6.94 -5.16
C GLN A 319 -18.05 6.52 -5.98
N HIS A 320 -18.19 6.36 -7.31
CA HIS A 320 -17.06 5.98 -8.18
C HIS A 320 -16.01 7.09 -8.22
N MET A 321 -16.46 8.34 -8.34
CA MET A 321 -15.57 9.51 -8.31
C MET A 321 -14.85 9.62 -6.97
N HIS A 322 -15.52 9.35 -5.85
CA HIS A 322 -14.89 9.39 -4.54
C HIS A 322 -13.77 8.34 -4.43
N GLN A 323 -14.03 7.10 -4.83
CA GLN A 323 -13.03 6.01 -4.78
C GLN A 323 -11.82 6.30 -5.68
N LEU A 324 -12.04 6.80 -6.90
CA LEU A 324 -10.96 7.22 -7.80
C LEU A 324 -10.17 8.40 -7.23
N THR A 325 -10.84 9.38 -6.62
CA THR A 325 -10.17 10.54 -5.98
C THR A 325 -9.38 10.11 -4.74
N LEU A 326 -9.82 9.07 -4.04
CA LEU A 326 -9.12 8.47 -2.90
C LEU A 326 -7.86 7.72 -3.32
N ALA A 327 -7.94 6.88 -4.36
CA ALA A 327 -6.76 6.23 -4.90
C ALA A 327 -5.76 7.25 -5.46
N LEU A 328 -6.27 8.29 -6.13
CA LEU A 328 -5.47 9.38 -6.65
C LEU A 328 -4.76 10.17 -5.54
N SER A 329 -5.41 10.42 -4.39
CA SER A 329 -4.71 11.07 -3.27
C SER A 329 -3.57 10.22 -2.73
N HIS A 330 -3.72 8.89 -2.64
CA HIS A 330 -2.62 8.04 -2.16
C HIS A 330 -1.42 8.02 -3.11
N VAL A 331 -1.67 8.07 -4.43
CA VAL A 331 -0.60 8.21 -5.42
C VAL A 331 0.11 9.54 -5.23
N LEU A 332 -0.64 10.64 -5.09
CA LEU A 332 -0.05 11.97 -4.85
C LEU A 332 0.70 12.05 -3.52
N ASP A 333 0.21 11.36 -2.49
CA ASP A 333 0.87 11.24 -1.20
C ASP A 333 2.24 10.56 -1.36
N ALA A 334 2.28 9.42 -2.06
CA ALA A 334 3.50 8.70 -2.36
C ALA A 334 4.45 9.51 -3.27
N MET A 335 3.92 10.29 -4.22
CA MET A 335 4.73 11.19 -5.06
C MET A 335 5.38 12.31 -4.25
N ALA A 336 4.66 12.86 -3.27
CA ALA A 336 5.20 13.85 -2.35
C ALA A 336 6.32 13.25 -1.48
N ASP A 337 6.16 12.01 -1.02
CA ASP A 337 7.14 11.31 -0.18
C ASP A 337 8.41 10.90 -0.94
N THR A 338 8.24 10.43 -2.17
CA THR A 338 9.34 9.98 -3.06
C THR A 338 10.01 11.13 -3.83
N LYS A 339 9.53 12.37 -3.64
CA LYS A 339 10.04 13.60 -4.27
C LYS A 339 10.03 13.53 -5.79
N VAL A 340 8.93 13.06 -6.37
CA VAL A 340 8.75 13.13 -7.82
C VAL A 340 8.76 14.58 -8.27
N MET A 341 9.58 14.90 -9.27
CA MET A 341 9.74 16.23 -9.83
C MET A 341 9.33 16.24 -11.30
N GLY A 342 8.86 17.40 -11.80
CA GLY A 342 8.64 17.59 -13.23
C GLY A 342 7.36 16.93 -13.74
N LEU A 343 6.30 16.95 -12.94
CA LEU A 343 4.97 16.61 -13.44
C LEU A 343 4.63 17.52 -14.63
N GLU A 344 4.27 16.94 -15.78
CA GLU A 344 3.90 17.71 -16.97
C GLU A 344 2.71 18.63 -16.67
N ARG A 345 2.97 19.94 -16.64
CA ARG A 345 1.98 20.92 -16.22
C ARG A 345 0.73 20.89 -17.09
N GLU A 346 0.94 20.94 -18.40
CA GLU A 346 -0.14 21.07 -19.39
C GLU A 346 -0.96 19.79 -19.55
N LYS A 347 -0.34 18.62 -19.40
CA LYS A 347 -1.01 17.33 -19.65
C LYS A 347 -1.65 16.73 -18.41
N LEU A 348 -1.09 16.98 -17.22
CA LEU A 348 -1.51 16.26 -16.02
C LEU A 348 -1.81 17.19 -14.85
N HIS A 349 -0.91 18.11 -14.49
CA HIS A 349 -1.07 18.91 -13.27
C HIS A 349 -2.23 19.93 -13.36
N GLU A 350 -2.27 20.78 -14.39
CA GLU A 350 -3.35 21.77 -14.56
C GLU A 350 -4.73 21.16 -14.83
N PRO A 351 -4.88 20.18 -15.75
CA PRO A 351 -6.16 19.52 -15.97
C PRO A 351 -6.72 18.89 -14.70
N LEU A 352 -5.88 18.21 -13.92
CA LEU A 352 -6.30 17.57 -12.68
C LEU A 352 -6.64 18.60 -11.59
N SER A 353 -5.83 19.65 -11.44
CA SER A 353 -6.12 20.76 -10.52
C SER A 353 -7.46 21.43 -10.84
N SER A 354 -7.71 21.69 -12.12
CA SER A 354 -8.98 22.25 -12.59
C SER A 354 -10.16 21.31 -12.30
N TYR A 355 -10.01 20.01 -12.59
CA TYR A 355 -11.05 19.02 -12.34
C TYR A 355 -11.39 18.91 -10.84
N LEU A 356 -10.38 18.72 -9.98
CA LEU A 356 -10.55 18.63 -8.53
C LEU A 356 -11.21 19.90 -7.96
N SER A 357 -10.83 21.09 -8.45
CA SER A 357 -11.47 22.34 -8.04
C SER A 357 -12.94 22.43 -8.49
N GLY A 358 -13.28 21.85 -9.64
CA GLY A 358 -14.64 21.76 -10.16
C GLY A 358 -15.55 20.89 -9.29
N LEU A 359 -14.99 19.86 -8.64
CA LEU A 359 -15.73 18.99 -7.72
C LEU A 359 -16.25 19.72 -6.48
N LYS A 360 -15.75 20.93 -6.16
CA LYS A 360 -16.31 21.79 -5.10
C LYS A 360 -17.82 22.05 -5.25
N ARG A 361 -18.36 21.94 -6.47
CA ARG A 361 -19.79 22.12 -6.78
C ARG A 361 -20.63 20.85 -6.64
N SER A 362 -20.01 19.72 -6.31
CA SER A 362 -20.73 18.47 -6.05
C SER A 362 -21.70 18.63 -4.89
N SER A 363 -22.84 17.94 -4.90
CA SER A 363 -23.76 17.86 -3.76
C SER A 363 -23.30 16.85 -2.70
N ASP A 364 -22.24 16.10 -2.99
CA ASP A 364 -21.70 15.06 -2.13
C ASP A 364 -20.52 15.57 -1.29
N PRO A 365 -20.68 15.74 0.03
CA PRO A 365 -19.67 16.35 0.90
C PRO A 365 -18.37 15.53 1.00
N PHE A 366 -18.46 14.21 0.87
CA PHE A 366 -17.32 13.32 0.98
C PHE A 366 -16.44 13.36 -0.25
N LEU A 367 -17.07 13.46 -1.42
CA LEU A 367 -16.36 13.74 -2.66
C LEU A 367 -15.69 15.10 -2.61
N VAL A 368 -16.37 16.13 -2.08
CA VAL A 368 -15.81 17.49 -1.93
C VAL A 368 -14.61 17.50 -0.99
N TYR A 369 -14.70 16.85 0.16
CA TYR A 369 -13.57 16.71 1.09
C TYR A 369 -12.40 15.97 0.45
N GLN A 370 -12.66 14.81 -0.17
CA GLN A 370 -11.62 13.99 -0.80
C GLN A 370 -10.94 14.71 -1.96
N ALA A 371 -11.70 15.49 -2.75
CA ALA A 371 -11.15 16.34 -3.80
C ALA A 371 -10.27 17.47 -3.24
N ALA A 372 -10.66 18.08 -2.12
CA ALA A 372 -9.84 19.08 -1.45
C ALA A 372 -8.53 18.48 -0.91
N TYR A 373 -8.58 17.28 -0.33
CA TYR A 373 -7.39 16.55 0.12
C TYR A 373 -6.45 16.25 -1.05
N ALA A 374 -6.96 15.63 -2.12
CA ALA A 374 -6.19 15.33 -3.32
C ALA A 374 -5.60 16.60 -3.96
N PHE A 375 -6.34 17.72 -3.94
CA PHE A 375 -5.84 19.00 -4.42
C PHE A 375 -4.66 19.53 -3.59
N GLN A 376 -4.72 19.41 -2.26
CA GLN A 376 -3.60 19.79 -1.39
C GLN A 376 -2.38 18.88 -1.59
N ALA A 377 -2.60 17.57 -1.79
CA ALA A 377 -1.53 16.63 -2.14
C ALA A 377 -0.89 17.00 -3.48
N LEU A 378 -1.69 17.30 -4.51
CA LEU A 378 -1.22 17.74 -5.83
C LEU A 378 -0.37 19.01 -5.74
N LEU A 379 -0.81 20.00 -4.95
CA LEU A 379 -0.02 21.22 -4.74
C LEU A 379 1.35 20.95 -4.10
N CYS A 380 1.56 19.82 -3.44
CA CYS A 380 2.84 19.43 -2.84
C CYS A 380 3.78 18.75 -3.84
N VAL A 381 3.31 18.33 -5.03
CA VAL A 381 4.13 17.70 -6.07
C VAL A 381 4.57 18.74 -7.11
N PRO A 382 5.86 19.01 -7.29
CA PRO A 382 6.34 20.04 -8.23
C PRO A 382 6.08 19.70 -9.71
N ASP A 383 5.59 20.69 -10.47
CA ASP A 383 5.48 20.62 -11.92
C ASP A 383 6.80 20.98 -12.64
N ASP A 384 6.82 20.91 -13.96
CA ASP A 384 7.98 21.15 -14.82
C ASP A 384 8.30 22.65 -15.10
N GLU A 385 7.70 23.59 -14.35
CA GLU A 385 7.95 25.03 -14.54
C GLU A 385 9.28 25.48 -13.90
N THR A 386 10.09 26.23 -14.65
CA THR A 386 11.33 26.84 -14.13
C THR A 386 11.06 27.74 -12.91
N THR A 387 11.82 27.52 -11.84
CA THR A 387 11.74 28.04 -10.47
C THR A 387 11.58 29.56 -10.29
N TRP A 388 11.67 30.37 -11.35
CA TRP A 388 11.57 31.83 -11.26
C TRP A 388 10.22 32.42 -11.72
N GLN A 389 9.43 31.73 -12.56
CA GLN A 389 8.11 32.24 -12.98
C GLN A 389 6.98 31.88 -11.98
N ALA A 390 7.13 30.78 -11.24
CA ALA A 390 6.19 30.33 -10.21
C ALA A 390 6.26 31.18 -8.92
N ALA A 391 7.45 31.68 -8.55
CA ALA A 391 7.67 32.40 -7.29
C ALA A 391 6.95 33.76 -7.19
N MET A 392 6.56 34.36 -8.33
CA MET A 392 5.99 35.71 -8.35
C MET A 392 4.46 35.77 -8.42
N ARG A 393 3.77 34.63 -8.63
CA ARG A 393 2.30 34.62 -8.81
C ARG A 393 1.51 33.99 -7.66
N ARG A 394 2.12 33.21 -6.75
CA ARG A 394 1.38 32.45 -5.72
C ARG A 394 1.81 32.62 -4.25
N THR A 395 2.77 33.49 -3.93
CA THR A 395 3.23 33.69 -2.55
C THR A 395 3.19 35.18 -2.18
N GLY A 396 2.20 35.56 -1.38
CA GLY A 396 2.15 36.89 -0.78
C GLY A 396 3.32 37.09 0.18
N LYS A 397 4.10 38.16 -0.05
CA LYS A 397 5.07 38.80 0.86
C LYS A 397 5.81 37.87 1.84
N VAL A 398 7.00 37.44 1.43
CA VAL A 398 8.06 37.00 2.36
C VAL A 398 8.52 38.21 3.18
N ILE A 399 8.24 38.20 4.48
CA ILE A 399 9.04 38.95 5.45
C ILE A 399 10.35 38.17 5.57
N GLN A 400 11.49 38.83 5.28
CA GLN A 400 12.82 38.26 5.45
C GLN A 400 12.97 37.73 6.88
N GLY A 401 13.07 36.40 7.00
CA GLY A 401 13.27 35.78 8.31
C GLY A 401 13.13 34.27 8.42
N VAL A 402 12.97 33.46 7.36
CA VAL A 402 13.13 31.98 7.45
C VAL A 402 13.52 31.39 6.09
N SER A 403 14.81 31.43 5.74
CA SER A 403 15.36 30.75 4.55
C SER A 403 15.76 29.29 4.86
N GLY A 404 14.83 28.50 5.41
CA GLY A 404 15.12 27.13 5.89
C GLY A 404 14.13 26.04 5.48
N LEU A 405 13.19 26.30 4.57
CA LEU A 405 12.06 25.38 4.30
C LEU A 405 12.08 24.69 2.92
N VAL A 406 13.23 24.64 2.24
CA VAL A 406 13.35 24.03 0.89
C VAL A 406 14.28 22.81 0.87
N SER A 407 14.81 22.36 2.00
CA SER A 407 15.64 21.14 2.07
C SER A 407 15.22 20.25 3.24
N ALA A 408 15.17 18.94 2.98
CA ALA A 408 14.54 17.87 3.78
C ALA A 408 13.02 17.91 3.67
N VAL A 409 12.39 16.79 3.30
CA VAL A 409 12.00 15.85 4.35
C VAL A 409 11.75 14.46 3.74
N LYS A 410 12.59 13.48 4.11
CA LYS A 410 12.06 12.27 4.76
C LYS A 410 11.87 12.68 6.22
N GLY A 411 10.74 12.31 6.82
CA GLY A 411 10.37 12.78 8.16
C GLY A 411 9.99 14.24 8.13
N LEU A 412 8.68 14.55 8.02
CA LEU A 412 8.17 15.82 8.56
C LEU A 412 8.83 15.87 9.93
N ASP A 413 9.69 16.85 10.18
CA ASP A 413 10.39 16.98 11.45
C ASP A 413 9.30 17.39 12.45
N LEU A 414 8.49 16.40 12.79
CA LEU A 414 7.28 16.45 13.57
C LEU A 414 7.66 16.88 14.98
N VAL A 415 8.84 16.44 15.41
CA VAL A 415 9.55 16.92 16.58
C VAL A 415 9.79 18.43 16.45
N ARG A 416 10.37 18.95 15.37
CA ARG A 416 10.46 20.41 15.18
C ARG A 416 9.13 21.15 15.07
N PHE A 417 8.11 20.55 14.44
CA PHE A 417 6.77 21.12 14.36
C PHE A 417 6.14 21.22 15.75
N ILE A 418 6.27 20.16 16.57
CA ILE A 418 5.78 20.08 17.95
C ILE A 418 6.61 20.96 18.91
N GLU A 419 7.94 20.99 18.76
CA GLU A 419 8.83 21.91 19.49
C GLU A 419 8.47 23.37 19.19
N GLY A 420 8.14 23.69 17.93
CA GLY A 420 7.62 25.00 17.54
C GLY A 420 6.27 25.35 18.17
N LEU A 421 5.44 24.36 18.55
CA LEU A 421 4.15 24.57 19.23
C LEU A 421 4.32 24.97 20.71
N GLU A 422 5.31 24.39 21.40
CA GLU A 422 5.63 24.73 22.79
C GLU A 422 6.16 26.16 22.94
N ASP A 423 6.89 26.66 21.93
CA ASP A 423 7.41 28.03 21.92
C ASP A 423 6.32 29.08 21.61
N ILE A 424 5.28 28.73 20.85
CA ILE A 424 4.12 29.60 20.58
C ILE A 424 3.24 29.78 21.83
N GLN A 425 3.09 28.74 22.66
CA GLN A 425 2.32 28.83 23.91
C GLN A 425 2.90 29.85 24.91
N LYS A 426 4.23 30.06 24.90
CA LYS A 426 4.89 31.07 25.75
C LYS A 426 4.62 32.51 25.28
N GLY A 427 4.17 32.71 24.04
CA GLY A 427 3.95 34.03 23.43
C GLY A 427 2.49 34.54 23.44
N VAL A 428 1.51 33.73 23.88
CA VAL A 428 0.06 34.05 23.74
C VAL A 428 -0.63 34.10 25.11
N SER A 429 -0.18 34.99 25.99
CA SER A 429 -0.88 35.35 27.24
C SER A 429 -1.91 36.46 27.04
N GLY A 430 -2.74 36.37 25.99
CA GLY A 430 -3.78 37.37 25.73
C GLY A 430 -4.75 36.97 24.62
N VAL A 431 -5.81 36.22 24.95
CA VAL A 431 -6.89 35.91 24.00
C VAL A 431 -8.24 36.17 24.68
N SER A 432 -8.87 37.30 24.34
CA SER A 432 -10.28 37.57 24.68
C SER A 432 -11.16 37.88 23.45
N ASN A 433 -10.58 38.03 22.24
CA ASN A 433 -11.31 38.56 21.07
C ASN A 433 -11.63 37.55 19.95
N VAL A 434 -11.19 36.28 20.06
CA VAL A 434 -11.48 35.26 19.04
C VAL A 434 -12.86 34.61 19.26
N VAL A 435 -13.31 34.52 20.51
CA VAL A 435 -14.59 33.89 20.91
C VAL A 435 -15.81 34.69 20.43
N GLU A 436 -15.70 36.02 20.30
CA GLU A 436 -16.81 36.91 19.91
C GLU A 436 -17.15 36.84 18.41
N VAL A 437 -16.15 36.60 17.56
CA VAL A 437 -16.33 36.50 16.10
C VAL A 437 -17.00 35.18 15.69
N VAL A 438 -16.80 34.11 16.47
CA VAL A 438 -17.42 32.79 16.24
C VAL A 438 -18.91 32.79 16.63
N LYS A 439 -19.29 33.52 17.69
CA LYS A 439 -20.67 33.59 18.17
C LYS A 439 -21.63 34.25 17.16
N THR A 440 -21.15 35.25 16.42
CA THR A 440 -21.94 36.01 15.44
C THR A 440 -22.13 35.29 14.10
N ALA A 441 -21.24 34.35 13.75
CA ALA A 441 -21.40 33.47 12.58
C ALA A 441 -22.48 32.38 12.84
N TYR A 442 -22.55 31.88 14.08
CA TYR A 442 -23.50 30.83 14.48
C TYR A 442 -24.97 31.25 14.41
N GLU A 443 -25.31 32.46 14.86
CA GLU A 443 -26.68 32.99 14.82
C GLU A 443 -27.23 33.13 13.39
N ARG A 444 -26.35 33.20 12.38
CA ARG A 444 -26.73 33.24 10.95
C ARG A 444 -26.84 31.87 10.28
N VAL A 445 -26.19 30.82 10.81
CA VAL A 445 -26.18 29.47 10.22
C VAL A 445 -27.21 28.56 10.88
N ALA A 446 -27.52 28.75 12.16
CA ALA A 446 -28.56 27.99 12.87
C ALA A 446 -29.96 28.20 12.25
N SER A 447 -30.22 29.35 11.61
CA SER A 447 -31.49 29.64 10.90
C SER A 447 -31.61 28.97 9.53
N LEU A 448 -30.55 28.30 9.04
CA LEU A 448 -30.51 27.63 7.72
C LEU A 448 -30.49 26.10 7.82
N ALA A 449 -30.51 25.53 9.03
CA ALA A 449 -30.40 24.08 9.27
C ALA A 449 -31.58 23.24 8.76
N ALA A 450 -32.63 23.85 8.19
CA ALA A 450 -33.77 23.14 7.62
C ALA A 450 -33.56 22.68 6.15
N GLY A 451 -32.49 23.11 5.47
CA GLY A 451 -32.18 22.70 4.10
C GLY A 451 -30.73 22.21 3.97
N GLY A 452 -30.51 21.11 3.23
CA GLY A 452 -29.17 20.53 3.02
C GLY A 452 -28.10 21.46 2.43
N GLN A 453 -28.50 22.65 1.97
CA GLN A 453 -27.64 23.70 1.42
C GLN A 453 -26.66 24.31 2.45
N GLY A 454 -27.12 24.59 3.68
CA GLY A 454 -26.30 25.26 4.71
C GLY A 454 -25.11 24.43 5.22
N PHE A 455 -25.24 23.10 5.14
CA PHE A 455 -24.15 22.17 5.46
C PHE A 455 -23.03 22.20 4.40
N MET A 456 -23.39 22.25 3.12
CA MET A 456 -22.42 22.32 2.01
C MET A 456 -21.70 23.66 1.97
N ASP A 457 -22.40 24.75 2.28
CA ASP A 457 -21.80 26.09 2.33
C ASP A 457 -20.75 26.19 3.46
N SER A 458 -21.06 25.65 4.66
CA SER A 458 -20.10 25.55 5.77
C SER A 458 -18.86 24.71 5.44
N LEU A 459 -19.02 23.59 4.71
CA LEU A 459 -17.89 22.79 4.22
C LEU A 459 -17.03 23.56 3.21
N ASN A 460 -17.68 24.23 2.24
CA ASN A 460 -17.01 24.95 1.17
C ASN A 460 -16.22 26.17 1.64
N GLU A 461 -16.57 26.76 2.78
CA GLU A 461 -15.83 27.85 3.41
C GLU A 461 -14.50 27.38 4.04
N GLY A 462 -14.44 26.16 4.57
CA GLY A 462 -13.21 25.55 5.11
C GLY A 462 -12.28 24.95 4.04
N LEU A 463 -12.86 24.42 2.95
CA LEU A 463 -12.11 23.70 1.92
C LEU A 463 -11.51 24.65 0.86
N SER A 464 -10.18 24.74 0.87
CA SER A 464 -9.39 25.64 0.04
C SER A 464 -8.82 24.93 -1.20
N PHE A 465 -9.13 25.47 -2.38
CA PHE A 465 -8.63 25.00 -3.69
C PHE A 465 -7.74 26.03 -4.39
N GLU A 466 -7.13 26.95 -3.64
CA GLU A 466 -6.37 28.08 -4.21
C GLU A 466 -4.92 28.15 -3.73
N ARG A 467 -4.67 27.75 -2.48
CA ARG A 467 -3.34 27.80 -1.83
C ARG A 467 -3.12 26.60 -0.92
N ARG A 468 -1.83 26.28 -0.68
CA ARG A 468 -1.40 25.27 0.29
C ARG A 468 -1.92 25.61 1.69
N ARG A 469 -2.30 24.59 2.45
CA ARG A 469 -2.81 24.71 3.82
C ARG A 469 -2.08 23.77 4.76
N ASP A 470 -1.88 24.25 5.98
CA ASP A 470 -1.10 23.52 7.00
C ASP A 470 -1.82 22.25 7.50
N TRP A 471 -3.14 22.17 7.34
CA TRP A 471 -3.93 21.02 7.79
C TRP A 471 -3.58 19.73 7.05
N TYR A 472 -3.22 19.80 5.75
CA TYR A 472 -2.84 18.61 4.99
C TYR A 472 -1.57 17.97 5.58
N SER A 473 -0.53 18.78 5.80
CA SER A 473 0.72 18.32 6.40
C SER A 473 0.53 17.79 7.83
N ALA A 474 -0.33 18.43 8.62
CA ALA A 474 -0.66 17.97 9.97
C ALA A 474 -1.37 16.60 9.95
N LEU A 475 -2.29 16.37 8.99
CA LEU A 475 -2.94 15.07 8.81
C LEU A 475 -1.97 13.98 8.35
N ARG A 476 -1.03 14.30 7.45
CA ARG A 476 0.04 13.37 7.04
C ARG A 476 0.94 12.97 8.23
N GLY A 477 1.29 13.93 9.09
CA GLY A 477 2.01 13.65 10.33
C GLY A 477 1.21 12.78 11.30
N ALA A 478 -0.10 13.02 11.41
CA ALA A 478 -1.00 12.17 12.18
C ALA A 478 -1.06 10.72 11.67
N ASP A 479 -1.04 10.50 10.35
CA ASP A 479 -1.01 9.14 9.77
C ASP A 479 0.23 8.37 10.20
N THR A 480 1.41 9.00 10.17
CA THR A 480 2.66 8.39 10.62
C THR A 480 2.58 8.01 12.10
N LEU A 481 2.10 8.90 12.97
CA LEU A 481 1.97 8.63 14.40
C LEU A 481 0.99 7.49 14.70
N ILE A 482 -0.12 7.40 13.96
CA ILE A 482 -1.08 6.29 14.09
C ILE A 482 -0.42 4.97 13.65
N GLN A 483 0.31 4.98 12.53
CA GLN A 483 1.01 3.80 12.02
C GLN A 483 2.06 3.27 13.02
N ASP A 484 2.79 4.18 13.67
CA ASP A 484 3.84 3.84 14.62
C ASP A 484 3.30 3.50 16.03
N GLY A 485 1.99 3.67 16.27
CA GLY A 485 1.38 3.46 17.59
C GLY A 485 1.68 4.56 18.62
N GLU A 486 2.22 5.69 18.17
CA GLU A 486 2.55 6.87 18.99
C GLU A 486 1.32 7.72 19.33
N LEU A 487 0.30 7.09 19.93
CA LEU A 487 -1.02 7.69 20.13
C LEU A 487 -1.00 8.88 21.11
N ALA A 488 -0.05 8.93 22.05
CA ALA A 488 0.11 10.09 22.94
C ALA A 488 0.61 11.33 22.16
N THR A 489 1.59 11.13 21.28
CA THR A 489 2.11 12.17 20.39
C THR A 489 1.04 12.60 19.38
N PHE A 490 0.28 11.66 18.84
CA PHE A 490 -0.87 11.90 17.96
C PHE A 490 -1.90 12.83 18.61
N ARG A 491 -2.28 12.54 19.87
CA ARG A 491 -3.19 13.40 20.63
C ARG A 491 -2.62 14.81 20.80
N LYS A 492 -1.35 14.94 21.18
CA LYS A 492 -0.69 16.24 21.36
C LYS A 492 -0.77 17.07 20.08
N LEU A 493 -0.39 16.46 18.96
CA LEU A 493 -0.43 17.10 17.64
C LEU A 493 -1.82 17.66 17.32
N ILE A 494 -2.88 16.86 17.51
CA ILE A 494 -4.24 17.30 17.14
C ILE A 494 -4.72 18.44 18.05
N CYS A 495 -4.50 18.34 19.36
CA CYS A 495 -4.97 19.34 20.33
C CYS A 495 -4.24 20.69 20.19
N GLU A 496 -2.97 20.64 19.78
CA GLU A 496 -2.09 21.81 19.75
C GLU A 496 -1.89 22.39 18.33
N ALA A 497 -2.31 21.67 17.29
CA ALA A 497 -2.14 22.12 15.90
C ALA A 497 -2.73 23.54 15.68
N PRO A 498 -2.03 24.43 14.95
CA PRO A 498 -2.54 25.79 14.69
C PRO A 498 -3.80 25.77 13.81
N CYS A 499 -3.94 24.71 13.01
CA CYS A 499 -5.09 24.44 12.17
C CYS A 499 -6.22 23.67 12.90
N ARG A 500 -6.18 23.50 14.23
CA ARG A 500 -7.20 22.75 14.98
C ARG A 500 -8.63 23.23 14.79
N TYR A 501 -8.83 24.51 14.45
CA TYR A 501 -10.14 25.11 14.17
C TYR A 501 -10.54 25.05 12.69
N ASP A 502 -9.67 24.55 11.81
CA ASP A 502 -9.95 24.40 10.39
C ASP A 502 -10.92 23.22 10.21
N PRO A 503 -12.11 23.42 9.60
CA PRO A 503 -13.08 22.35 9.40
C PRO A 503 -12.51 21.16 8.61
N ALA A 504 -11.58 21.40 7.67
CA ALA A 504 -10.96 20.35 6.87
C ALA A 504 -10.00 19.49 7.70
N PHE A 505 -9.28 20.12 8.65
CA PHE A 505 -8.43 19.41 9.60
C PHE A 505 -9.28 18.50 10.51
N GLN A 506 -10.31 19.07 11.14
CA GLN A 506 -11.20 18.33 12.03
C GLN A 506 -11.89 17.18 11.31
N TRP A 507 -12.36 17.39 10.08
CA TRP A 507 -12.96 16.34 9.27
C TRP A 507 -12.00 15.15 9.05
N GLY A 508 -10.75 15.43 8.72
CA GLY A 508 -9.71 14.42 8.52
C GLY A 508 -9.32 13.69 9.80
N VAL A 509 -9.32 14.39 10.94
CA VAL A 509 -9.11 13.79 12.26
C VAL A 509 -10.26 12.85 12.61
N CYS A 510 -11.52 13.29 12.44
CA CYS A 510 -12.69 12.47 12.68
C CYS A 510 -12.68 11.20 11.82
N GLN A 511 -12.29 11.30 10.55
CA GLN A 511 -12.14 10.14 9.68
C GLN A 511 -11.14 9.12 10.26
N ARG A 512 -9.93 9.55 10.63
CA ARG A 512 -8.89 8.67 11.20
C ARG A 512 -9.31 8.03 12.52
N LEU A 513 -10.00 8.78 13.39
CA LEU A 513 -10.56 8.24 14.63
C LEU A 513 -11.64 7.19 14.35
N GLY A 514 -12.51 7.42 13.35
CA GLY A 514 -13.51 6.44 12.91
C GLY A 514 -12.87 5.16 12.35
N GLU A 515 -11.86 5.29 11.50
CA GLU A 515 -11.08 4.17 10.93
C GLU A 515 -10.38 3.36 12.03
N MET A 516 -9.76 4.04 13.00
CA MET A 516 -9.15 3.40 14.17
C MET A 516 -10.18 2.67 15.04
N ALA A 517 -11.37 3.25 15.28
CA ALA A 517 -12.42 2.62 16.06
C ALA A 517 -12.99 1.34 15.40
N ALA A 518 -13.07 1.34 14.06
CA ALA A 518 -13.59 0.24 13.26
C ALA A 518 -12.57 -0.90 13.07
N ASN A 519 -11.26 -0.61 13.11
CA ASN A 519 -10.22 -1.58 12.84
C ASN A 519 -10.03 -2.57 14.01
N SER A 520 -10.35 -3.85 13.75
CA SER A 520 -10.29 -4.94 14.73
C SER A 520 -8.88 -5.32 15.19
N LYS A 521 -7.84 -4.87 14.48
CA LYS A 521 -6.44 -5.12 14.86
C LYS A 521 -6.00 -4.29 16.07
N TRP A 522 -6.65 -3.15 16.32
CA TRP A 522 -6.42 -2.36 17.54
C TRP A 522 -7.11 -2.99 18.75
N ASP A 523 -6.51 -2.85 19.92
CA ASP A 523 -7.08 -3.33 21.16
C ASP A 523 -8.38 -2.59 21.53
N ALA A 524 -9.17 -3.21 22.41
CA ALA A 524 -10.49 -2.71 22.77
C ALA A 524 -10.46 -1.36 23.54
N MET A 525 -9.34 -0.97 24.15
CA MET A 525 -9.20 0.32 24.82
C MET A 525 -8.88 1.41 23.78
N THR A 526 -7.94 1.17 22.88
CA THR A 526 -7.59 2.12 21.79
C THR A 526 -8.82 2.49 20.96
N ARG A 527 -9.64 1.50 20.60
CA ARG A 527 -10.88 1.72 19.85
C ARG A 527 -11.93 2.51 20.64
N ARG A 528 -12.02 2.28 21.95
CA ARG A 528 -12.90 3.06 22.84
C ARG A 528 -12.42 4.50 23.00
N ASN A 529 -11.11 4.71 23.13
CA ASN A 529 -10.50 6.03 23.16
C ASN A 529 -10.78 6.81 21.87
N ALA A 530 -10.74 6.15 20.71
CA ALA A 530 -11.08 6.78 19.44
C ALA A 530 -12.55 7.27 19.41
N ILE A 531 -13.49 6.44 19.88
CA ILE A 531 -14.91 6.82 20.02
C ILE A 531 -15.09 7.95 21.03
N ALA A 532 -14.42 7.88 22.18
CA ALA A 532 -14.47 8.93 23.21
C ALA A 532 -13.94 10.27 22.67
N PHE A 533 -12.85 10.25 21.89
CA PHE A 533 -12.30 11.46 21.27
C PHE A 533 -13.28 12.07 20.27
N LEU A 534 -13.99 11.27 19.46
CA LEU A 534 -15.08 11.77 18.61
C LEU A 534 -16.16 12.48 19.43
N GLY A 535 -16.51 11.93 20.60
CA GLY A 535 -17.43 12.57 21.56
C GLY A 535 -16.92 13.91 22.10
N GLU A 536 -15.63 14.00 22.45
CA GLU A 536 -14.98 15.24 22.87
C GLU A 536 -15.04 16.33 21.80
N ILE A 537 -14.76 15.99 20.53
CA ILE A 537 -14.86 16.94 19.41
C ILE A 537 -16.30 17.44 19.24
N TYR A 538 -17.30 16.57 19.45
CA TYR A 538 -18.71 16.93 19.32
C TYR A 538 -19.23 17.80 20.47
N MET A 539 -18.80 17.52 21.70
CA MET A 539 -19.33 18.14 22.91
C MET A 539 -18.62 19.43 23.29
N ASN A 540 -17.30 19.49 23.13
CA ASN A 540 -16.47 20.59 23.62
C ASN A 540 -16.33 21.71 22.58
N ASP A 541 -17.40 22.51 22.46
CA ASP A 541 -17.47 23.63 21.50
C ASP A 541 -16.42 24.72 21.76
N GLU A 542 -15.96 24.89 23.00
CA GLU A 542 -14.93 25.88 23.34
C GLU A 542 -13.58 25.51 22.71
N MET A 543 -13.27 24.21 22.66
CA MET A 543 -12.02 23.71 22.11
C MET A 543 -12.08 23.47 20.60
N TRP A 544 -13.18 22.92 20.10
CA TRP A 544 -13.29 22.44 18.71
C TRP A 544 -14.21 23.32 17.84
N GLY A 545 -14.91 24.29 18.41
CA GLY A 545 -15.85 25.12 17.69
C GLY A 545 -17.17 24.40 17.39
N GLN A 546 -18.07 25.11 16.69
CA GLN A 546 -19.46 24.69 16.52
C GLN A 546 -19.82 24.23 15.10
N GLN A 547 -18.83 23.83 14.31
CA GLN A 547 -19.02 23.57 12.88
C GLN A 547 -20.06 22.45 12.63
N PRO A 548 -21.21 22.75 12.00
CA PRO A 548 -22.27 21.75 11.79
C PRO A 548 -21.81 20.57 10.94
N SER A 549 -20.94 20.84 9.96
CA SER A 549 -20.42 19.82 9.05
C SER A 549 -19.63 18.73 9.76
N VAL A 550 -18.69 19.13 10.62
CA VAL A 550 -17.88 18.22 11.44
C VAL A 550 -18.75 17.43 12.40
N LYS A 551 -19.71 18.09 13.08
CA LYS A 551 -20.65 17.43 14.00
C LYS A 551 -21.51 16.37 13.30
N GLN A 552 -22.02 16.69 12.11
CA GLN A 552 -22.78 15.74 11.29
C GLN A 552 -21.91 14.57 10.83
N TRP A 553 -20.63 14.80 10.50
CA TRP A 553 -19.71 13.73 10.16
C TRP A 553 -19.46 12.77 11.33
N ILE A 554 -19.23 13.31 12.53
CA ILE A 554 -19.08 12.51 13.76
C ILE A 554 -20.29 11.62 14.00
N LEU A 555 -21.51 12.17 13.89
CA LEU A 555 -22.73 11.37 14.06
C LEU A 555 -22.83 10.25 13.03
N ASN A 556 -22.45 10.52 11.78
CA ASN A 556 -22.46 9.50 10.74
C ASN A 556 -21.50 8.35 11.07
N ILE A 557 -20.26 8.67 11.44
CA ILE A 557 -19.27 7.68 11.90
C ILE A 557 -19.85 6.83 13.04
N LEU A 558 -20.42 7.47 14.06
CA LEU A 558 -20.99 6.75 15.22
C LEU A 558 -22.19 5.88 14.84
N MET A 559 -23.05 6.34 13.93
CA MET A 559 -24.18 5.54 13.41
C MET A 559 -23.71 4.33 12.59
N GLN A 560 -22.64 4.47 11.82
CA GLN A 560 -22.03 3.35 11.09
C GLN A 560 -21.42 2.33 12.05
N LEU A 561 -20.63 2.78 13.03
CA LEU A 561 -20.01 1.93 14.05
C LEU A 561 -21.05 1.21 14.93
N SER A 562 -22.22 1.82 15.14
CA SER A 562 -23.33 1.22 15.91
C SER A 562 -24.18 0.21 15.13
N SER A 563 -24.07 0.20 13.80
CA SER A 563 -24.89 -0.63 12.88
C SER A 563 -24.14 -1.83 12.28
N SER A 564 -22.86 -2.04 12.60
CA SER A 564 -22.01 -3.08 11.98
C SER A 564 -22.49 -4.51 12.30
N PRO A 565 -22.87 -5.33 11.29
CA PRO A 565 -23.38 -6.68 11.51
C PRO A 565 -22.26 -7.73 11.52
N GLY A 566 -21.96 -8.28 12.71
CA GLY A 566 -21.37 -9.62 12.86
C GLY A 566 -19.89 -9.72 13.27
N GLY A 567 -19.63 -10.58 14.27
CA GLY A 567 -18.33 -11.23 14.53
C GLY A 567 -17.34 -10.52 15.47
N SER A 568 -17.17 -11.04 16.69
CA SER A 568 -16.09 -10.73 17.67
C SER A 568 -16.03 -9.36 18.38
N SER A 569 -16.80 -8.34 17.99
CA SER A 569 -16.61 -6.98 18.53
C SER A 569 -17.85 -6.27 19.12
N GLN A 570 -18.60 -6.91 20.03
CA GLN A 570 -19.74 -6.25 20.70
C GLN A 570 -19.36 -4.94 21.46
N LEU A 571 -18.11 -4.80 21.89
CA LEU A 571 -17.67 -3.68 22.75
C LEU A 571 -17.66 -2.30 22.08
N HIS A 572 -17.12 -2.15 20.87
CA HIS A 572 -17.09 -0.83 20.20
C HIS A 572 -18.48 -0.39 19.71
N THR A 573 -19.31 -1.32 19.25
CA THR A 573 -20.72 -1.09 18.91
C THR A 573 -21.48 -0.60 20.13
N THR A 574 -21.23 -1.21 21.29
CA THR A 574 -21.84 -0.78 22.57
C THR A 574 -21.35 0.61 22.99
N ALA A 575 -20.05 0.91 22.84
CA ALA A 575 -19.50 2.23 23.13
C ALA A 575 -20.06 3.32 22.21
N ALA A 576 -20.17 3.06 20.91
CA ALA A 576 -20.79 3.98 19.95
C ALA A 576 -22.28 4.20 20.24
N GLN A 577 -23.02 3.13 20.59
CA GLN A 577 -24.42 3.23 21.00
C GLN A 577 -24.59 4.02 22.31
N ALA A 578 -23.72 3.81 23.29
CA ALA A 578 -23.72 4.56 24.54
C ALA A 578 -23.46 6.04 24.29
N LEU A 579 -22.43 6.37 23.51
CA LEU A 579 -22.13 7.75 23.15
C LEU A 579 -23.28 8.39 22.37
N LEU A 580 -23.89 7.72 21.38
CA LEU A 580 -25.05 8.26 20.65
C LEU A 580 -26.21 8.62 21.60
N ARG A 581 -26.49 7.80 22.62
CA ARG A 581 -27.51 8.11 23.64
C ARG A 581 -27.14 9.31 24.50
N GLU A 582 -25.86 9.45 24.84
CA GLU A 582 -25.35 10.64 25.55
C GLU A 582 -25.47 11.91 24.67
N LEU A 583 -25.18 11.79 23.37
CA LEU A 583 -25.32 12.89 22.41
C LEU A 583 -26.78 13.31 22.22
N GLU A 584 -27.72 12.35 22.23
CA GLU A 584 -29.16 12.60 22.17
C GLU A 584 -29.67 13.37 23.39
N ALA A 585 -29.15 13.03 24.57
CA ALA A 585 -29.53 13.66 25.84
C ALA A 585 -28.92 15.06 26.05
N CYS A 586 -28.10 15.56 25.11
CA CYS A 586 -27.48 16.88 25.18
C CYS A 586 -28.54 18.00 25.27
N ALA A 587 -28.40 18.93 26.22
CA ALA A 587 -29.36 20.02 26.42
C ALA A 587 -29.33 21.12 25.32
N ASP A 588 -28.36 21.07 24.41
CA ASP A 588 -28.21 22.04 23.32
C ASP A 588 -29.22 21.76 22.19
N VAL A 589 -30.12 22.72 21.97
CA VAL A 589 -31.22 22.64 21.00
C VAL A 589 -30.71 22.44 19.56
N ASN A 590 -29.60 23.07 19.19
CA ASN A 590 -29.05 22.98 17.84
C ASN A 590 -28.34 21.65 17.60
N LYS A 591 -27.64 21.12 18.62
CA LYS A 591 -27.08 19.75 18.57
C LYS A 591 -28.19 18.70 18.50
N GLN A 592 -29.28 18.87 19.24
CA GLN A 592 -30.44 17.98 19.16
C GLN A 592 -31.12 18.02 17.78
N ALA A 593 -31.30 19.21 17.21
CA ALA A 593 -31.88 19.36 15.87
C ALA A 593 -31.02 18.67 14.80
N LEU A 594 -29.69 18.84 14.88
CA LEU A 594 -28.73 18.20 13.98
C LEU A 594 -28.71 16.67 14.16
N TYR A 595 -28.78 16.18 15.40
CA TYR A 595 -28.90 14.74 15.70
C TYR A 595 -30.15 14.12 15.08
N ARG A 596 -31.32 14.74 15.27
CA ARG A 596 -32.59 14.28 14.67
C ARG A 596 -32.54 14.30 13.14
N ALA A 597 -31.99 15.37 12.54
CA ALA A 597 -31.85 15.46 11.08
C ALA A 597 -30.94 14.38 10.49
N CYS A 598 -29.94 13.90 11.25
CA CYS A 598 -29.08 12.79 10.84
C CYS A 598 -29.79 11.44 10.94
N LEU A 599 -30.59 11.22 12.00
CA LEU A 599 -31.41 10.01 12.15
C LEU A 599 -32.44 9.88 11.04
N ASP A 600 -33.14 10.96 10.70
CA ASP A 600 -34.18 10.96 9.66
C ASP A 600 -33.64 10.63 8.26
N LYS A 601 -32.39 11.02 7.97
CA LYS A 601 -31.71 10.71 6.70
C LYS A 601 -31.10 9.31 6.66
N GLY A 602 -30.96 8.67 7.82
CA GLY A 602 -30.22 7.42 7.98
C GLY A 602 -28.69 7.58 7.83
N PRO A 603 -27.91 6.54 8.18
CA PRO A 603 -26.46 6.56 7.98
C PRO A 603 -26.15 6.65 6.48
N ILE A 604 -25.32 7.62 6.09
CA ILE A 604 -24.86 7.72 4.70
C ILE A 604 -23.82 6.62 4.51
N ALA A 605 -23.96 5.79 3.48
CA ALA A 605 -23.06 4.69 3.18
C ALA A 605 -21.71 5.19 2.63
N TYR A 606 -20.83 5.63 3.52
CA TYR A 606 -19.44 5.96 3.21
C TYR A 606 -18.50 5.01 3.95
N PRO A 607 -17.68 4.22 3.24
CA PRO A 607 -16.84 3.24 3.89
C PRO A 607 -15.73 3.94 4.67
N LEU A 608 -15.72 3.76 6.00
CA LEU A 608 -14.50 3.94 6.78
C LEU A 608 -13.51 2.87 6.31
N LYS A 609 -12.24 3.24 6.09
CA LYS A 609 -11.18 2.28 5.81
C LYS A 609 -10.98 1.39 7.04
N VAL A 610 -11.65 0.25 7.05
CA VAL A 610 -11.42 -0.81 8.04
C VAL A 610 -10.27 -1.67 7.54
N ALA A 611 -9.57 -2.35 8.46
CA ALA A 611 -8.57 -3.33 8.10
C ALA A 611 -9.05 -4.29 6.99
N LEU A 612 -8.07 -4.75 6.21
CA LEU A 612 -8.24 -5.79 5.19
C LEU A 612 -9.30 -6.84 5.60
N PRO A 613 -10.23 -7.19 4.70
CA PRO A 613 -11.19 -8.26 4.92
C PRO A 613 -10.53 -9.53 5.45
N GLU A 614 -11.29 -10.35 6.19
CA GLU A 614 -10.84 -11.70 6.52
C GLU A 614 -10.40 -12.45 5.26
N LEU A 615 -9.24 -13.12 5.33
CA LEU A 615 -8.59 -13.78 4.20
C LEU A 615 -9.52 -14.81 3.53
N ALA A 616 -9.26 -15.07 2.25
CA ALA A 616 -10.06 -16.01 1.47
C ALA A 616 -10.00 -17.44 2.05
N SER A 617 -11.06 -18.22 1.84
CA SER A 617 -11.08 -19.65 2.19
C SER A 617 -11.68 -20.47 1.04
N PRO A 618 -10.91 -21.35 0.37
CA PRO A 618 -9.47 -21.57 0.56
C PRO A 618 -8.63 -20.36 0.07
N SER A 619 -7.59 -20.03 0.83
CA SER A 619 -6.67 -18.91 0.54
C SER A 619 -5.83 -19.18 -0.72
N LEU A 620 -5.22 -18.14 -1.30
CA LEU A 620 -4.23 -18.31 -2.38
C LEU A 620 -3.06 -19.17 -1.89
N LEU A 621 -2.61 -18.96 -0.65
CA LEU A 621 -1.59 -19.78 -0.02
C LEU A 621 -2.01 -21.25 0.07
N ASP A 622 -3.25 -21.54 0.47
CA ASP A 622 -3.76 -22.92 0.48
C ASP A 622 -3.70 -23.54 -0.91
N ARG A 623 -4.08 -22.80 -1.96
CA ARG A 623 -4.02 -23.30 -3.34
C ARG A 623 -2.58 -23.56 -3.79
N VAL A 624 -1.63 -22.74 -3.35
CA VAL A 624 -0.19 -22.93 -3.61
C VAL A 624 0.32 -24.17 -2.89
N GLN A 625 0.05 -24.30 -1.59
CA GLN A 625 0.54 -25.39 -0.74
C GLN A 625 -0.23 -26.72 -0.93
N ASN A 626 -1.45 -26.70 -1.48
CA ASN A 626 -2.20 -27.91 -1.81
C ASN A 626 -1.76 -28.54 -3.14
N ARG A 627 -0.86 -27.89 -3.89
CA ARG A 627 -0.11 -28.59 -4.93
C ARG A 627 0.85 -29.58 -4.23
N PRO A 628 1.01 -30.81 -4.73
CA PRO A 628 1.96 -31.74 -4.14
C PRO A 628 3.34 -31.09 -4.12
N ASP A 629 3.86 -30.77 -2.92
CA ASP A 629 5.17 -30.13 -2.79
C ASP A 629 6.26 -31.18 -3.05
N VAL A 630 6.60 -31.35 -4.31
CA VAL A 630 7.66 -32.24 -4.75
C VAL A 630 9.03 -31.63 -4.48
N GLU A 631 9.18 -30.31 -4.58
CA GLU A 631 10.49 -29.68 -4.47
C GLU A 631 11.00 -29.67 -3.02
N GLY A 632 10.13 -29.41 -2.04
CA GLY A 632 10.50 -29.52 -0.63
C GLY A 632 10.99 -30.92 -0.26
N HIS A 633 10.27 -31.96 -0.70
CA HIS A 633 10.68 -33.35 -0.44
C HIS A 633 11.96 -33.74 -1.19
N LEU A 634 12.16 -33.26 -2.42
CA LEU A 634 13.43 -33.46 -3.14
C LEU A 634 14.60 -32.77 -2.44
N ARG A 635 14.39 -31.61 -1.80
CA ARG A 635 15.43 -30.97 -0.98
C ARG A 635 15.78 -31.80 0.25
N ILE A 636 14.79 -32.35 0.95
CA ILE A 636 15.01 -33.28 2.07
C ILE A 636 15.82 -34.48 1.61
N LEU A 637 15.40 -35.12 0.50
CA LEU A 637 16.13 -36.25 -0.08
C LEU A 637 17.56 -35.87 -0.46
N ARG A 638 17.76 -34.72 -1.11
CA ARG A 638 19.10 -34.20 -1.47
C ARG A 638 19.99 -34.03 -0.25
N ARG A 639 19.50 -33.41 0.84
CA ARG A 639 20.26 -33.24 2.09
C ARG A 639 20.64 -34.59 2.68
N GLN A 640 19.71 -35.56 2.71
CA GLN A 640 19.95 -36.92 3.18
C GLN A 640 21.05 -37.61 2.36
N ARG A 641 20.91 -37.67 1.03
CA ARG A 641 21.87 -38.32 0.11
C ARG A 641 23.26 -37.67 0.16
N THR A 642 23.32 -36.35 0.22
CA THR A 642 24.58 -35.61 0.33
C THR A 642 25.30 -35.90 1.64
N LYS A 643 24.55 -36.05 2.75
CA LYS A 643 25.08 -36.40 4.07
C LYS A 643 25.54 -37.86 4.14
N GLU A 644 24.82 -38.78 3.50
CA GLU A 644 25.16 -40.22 3.43
C GLU A 644 26.51 -40.47 2.75
N ARG A 645 26.91 -39.66 1.77
CA ARG A 645 28.23 -39.76 1.12
C ARG A 645 29.38 -39.52 2.11
N GLY A 646 29.24 -38.52 2.99
CA GLY A 646 30.24 -38.21 4.02
C GLY A 646 31.66 -37.95 3.49
N ASN A 647 32.67 -38.24 4.31
CA ASN A 647 34.09 -38.09 3.96
C ASN A 647 34.70 -39.42 3.45
N THR A 648 34.01 -40.16 2.59
CA THR A 648 34.58 -41.39 2.03
C THR A 648 35.62 -41.09 0.94
N VAL A 649 36.67 -41.91 0.88
CA VAL A 649 37.71 -41.83 -0.16
C VAL A 649 37.08 -42.23 -1.49
N TYR A 650 37.27 -41.39 -2.52
CA TYR A 650 36.84 -41.68 -3.88
C TYR A 650 37.99 -41.48 -4.85
N ILE A 651 38.31 -42.53 -5.61
CA ILE A 651 39.26 -42.49 -6.71
C ILE A 651 38.50 -42.71 -8.00
N GLN A 652 38.65 -41.78 -8.95
CA GLN A 652 37.97 -41.83 -10.24
C GLN A 652 38.38 -43.09 -11.01
N PRO A 653 37.46 -44.03 -11.31
CA PRO A 653 37.78 -45.21 -12.09
C PRO A 653 38.10 -44.88 -13.55
N GLN A 654 39.01 -45.65 -14.12
CA GLN A 654 39.24 -45.68 -15.57
C GLN A 654 38.38 -46.78 -16.18
N ALA A 655 37.92 -46.57 -17.41
CA ALA A 655 37.12 -47.54 -18.12
C ALA A 655 37.51 -47.62 -19.59
N LYS A 656 37.10 -48.70 -20.25
CA LYS A 656 37.20 -48.91 -21.69
C LYS A 656 35.83 -49.14 -22.32
N SER A 657 35.73 -48.95 -23.64
CA SER A 657 34.43 -48.90 -24.34
C SER A 657 33.71 -50.25 -24.46
N SER A 658 34.41 -51.38 -24.33
CA SER A 658 33.81 -52.72 -24.31
C SER A 658 34.78 -53.74 -23.69
N LEU A 659 34.29 -54.97 -23.46
CA LEU A 659 35.13 -56.07 -22.95
C LEU A 659 36.30 -56.40 -23.89
N GLN A 660 36.11 -56.18 -25.20
CA GLN A 660 37.07 -56.50 -26.25
C GLN A 660 37.98 -55.32 -26.61
N ALA A 661 37.69 -54.12 -26.08
CA ALA A 661 38.50 -52.93 -26.33
C ALA A 661 39.92 -53.11 -25.75
N ALA A 662 40.90 -52.57 -26.48
CA ALA A 662 42.30 -52.59 -26.07
C ALA A 662 42.52 -51.70 -24.85
N ASP A 663 43.45 -52.11 -24.00
CA ASP A 663 43.73 -51.48 -22.70
C ASP A 663 44.41 -50.11 -22.82
N ASP A 664 44.89 -49.71 -24.00
CA ASP A 664 45.42 -48.39 -24.30
C ASP A 664 44.32 -47.35 -24.60
N THR A 665 43.06 -47.79 -24.74
CA THR A 665 41.89 -46.93 -25.01
C THR A 665 41.13 -46.49 -23.74
N ARG A 666 41.83 -46.44 -22.60
CA ARG A 666 41.24 -46.08 -21.30
C ARG A 666 40.83 -44.60 -21.24
N PHE A 667 39.72 -44.34 -20.58
CA PHE A 667 39.21 -43.00 -20.32
C PHE A 667 38.63 -42.89 -18.90
N PRO A 668 38.59 -41.68 -18.31
CA PRO A 668 37.95 -41.48 -17.02
C PRO A 668 36.44 -41.77 -17.10
N LEU A 669 35.94 -42.65 -16.25
CA LEU A 669 34.56 -43.13 -16.34
C LEU A 669 33.53 -42.01 -16.13
N MET A 670 33.76 -41.13 -15.15
CA MET A 670 32.84 -40.02 -14.84
C MET A 670 32.66 -39.08 -16.03
N ASP A 671 33.73 -38.80 -16.78
CA ASP A 671 33.67 -37.92 -17.96
C ASP A 671 32.80 -38.56 -19.05
N LYS A 672 32.96 -39.87 -19.25
CA LYS A 672 32.18 -40.61 -20.25
C LYS A 672 30.69 -40.69 -19.89
N VAL A 673 30.37 -40.90 -18.62
CA VAL A 673 28.97 -40.87 -18.14
C VAL A 673 28.40 -39.46 -18.26
N ASN A 674 29.16 -38.41 -17.97
CA ASN A 674 28.70 -37.04 -18.17
C ASN A 674 28.49 -36.68 -19.65
N GLU A 675 29.27 -37.25 -20.58
CA GLU A 675 29.02 -37.16 -22.02
C GLU A 675 27.68 -37.83 -22.38
N PHE A 676 27.44 -39.04 -21.87
CA PHE A 676 26.17 -39.76 -22.03
C PHE A 676 24.97 -38.94 -21.53
N LEU A 677 25.05 -38.37 -20.32
CA LEU A 677 23.96 -37.59 -19.72
C LEU A 677 23.63 -36.31 -20.51
N ARG A 678 24.57 -35.78 -21.31
CA ARG A 678 24.34 -34.63 -22.20
C ARG A 678 23.81 -35.03 -23.57
N SER A 679 23.87 -36.31 -23.92
CA SER A 679 23.42 -36.84 -25.20
C SER A 679 21.93 -37.24 -25.18
N ASP A 680 21.41 -37.63 -26.34
CA ASP A 680 20.06 -38.22 -26.49
C ASP A 680 20.01 -39.73 -26.22
N GLN A 681 21.15 -40.34 -25.85
CA GLN A 681 21.21 -41.75 -25.48
C GLN A 681 20.38 -42.03 -24.23
N LYS A 682 19.91 -43.27 -24.06
CA LYS A 682 18.92 -43.63 -23.04
C LYS A 682 19.46 -44.58 -21.98
N VAL A 683 20.34 -45.49 -22.34
CA VAL A 683 20.89 -46.49 -21.41
C VAL A 683 22.42 -46.54 -21.48
N PHE A 684 23.06 -46.42 -20.32
CA PHE A 684 24.49 -46.61 -20.12
C PHE A 684 24.73 -47.84 -19.24
N LEU A 685 25.34 -48.88 -19.79
CA LEU A 685 25.69 -50.10 -19.06
C LEU A 685 27.11 -50.00 -18.48
N LEU A 686 27.20 -50.01 -17.16
CA LEU A 686 28.47 -50.03 -16.42
C LEU A 686 28.84 -51.46 -16.04
N LEU A 687 29.94 -51.95 -16.60
CA LEU A 687 30.48 -53.29 -16.36
C LEU A 687 31.76 -53.23 -15.54
N GLY A 688 32.08 -54.34 -14.90
CA GLY A 688 33.32 -54.53 -14.14
C GLY A 688 33.20 -55.75 -13.25
N ASP A 689 34.33 -56.29 -12.83
CA ASP A 689 34.36 -57.51 -12.00
C ASP A 689 33.85 -57.23 -10.58
N SER A 690 33.65 -58.28 -9.79
CA SER A 690 33.31 -58.11 -8.38
C SER A 690 34.36 -57.23 -7.68
N GLY A 691 33.93 -56.26 -6.88
CA GLY A 691 34.84 -55.33 -6.19
C GLY A 691 35.42 -54.18 -7.04
N ALA A 692 35.17 -54.12 -8.36
CA ALA A 692 35.72 -53.08 -9.24
C ALA A 692 35.25 -51.63 -8.96
N GLY A 693 34.46 -51.39 -7.90
CA GLY A 693 34.02 -50.03 -7.51
C GLY A 693 32.76 -49.52 -8.21
N LYS A 694 31.95 -50.38 -8.85
CA LYS A 694 30.69 -50.00 -9.51
C LYS A 694 29.72 -49.27 -8.58
N SER A 695 29.41 -49.84 -7.42
CA SER A 695 28.52 -49.23 -6.42
C SER A 695 29.07 -47.92 -5.85
N THR A 696 30.38 -47.86 -5.65
CA THR A 696 31.08 -46.63 -5.21
C THR A 696 30.95 -45.53 -6.26
N PHE A 697 31.13 -45.87 -7.54
CA PHE A 697 30.89 -44.95 -8.65
C PHE A 697 29.44 -44.48 -8.72
N SER A 698 28.47 -45.38 -8.58
CA SER A 698 27.03 -45.06 -8.59
C SER A 698 26.66 -44.02 -7.51
N ARG A 699 27.19 -44.17 -6.29
CA ARG A 699 26.97 -43.21 -5.19
C ARG A 699 27.64 -41.87 -5.43
N GLU A 700 28.88 -41.86 -5.95
CA GLU A 700 29.55 -40.58 -6.25
C GLU A 700 28.89 -39.85 -7.43
N LEU A 701 28.38 -40.59 -8.42
CA LEU A 701 27.59 -40.03 -9.51
C LEU A 701 26.31 -39.37 -8.96
N GLU A 702 25.57 -40.06 -8.11
CA GLU A 702 24.37 -39.50 -7.45
C GLU A 702 24.72 -38.21 -6.69
N PHE A 703 25.78 -38.24 -5.88
CA PHE A 703 26.24 -37.07 -5.11
C PHE A 703 26.54 -35.87 -6.03
N ASN A 704 27.33 -36.08 -7.09
CA ASN A 704 27.67 -35.01 -8.03
C ASN A 704 26.44 -34.43 -8.74
N LEU A 705 25.50 -35.30 -9.11
CA LEU A 705 24.26 -34.86 -9.76
C LEU A 705 23.39 -34.04 -8.79
N TRP A 706 23.26 -34.46 -7.54
CA TRP A 706 22.56 -33.69 -6.51
C TRP A 706 23.25 -32.36 -6.20
N GLN A 707 24.58 -32.28 -6.23
CA GLN A 707 25.30 -31.00 -6.12
C GLN A 707 24.97 -30.06 -7.29
N SER A 708 24.83 -30.61 -8.50
CA SER A 708 24.53 -29.84 -9.71
C SER A 708 23.05 -29.46 -9.90
N TYR A 709 22.13 -30.14 -9.21
CA TYR A 709 20.69 -29.93 -9.32
C TYR A 709 20.28 -28.57 -8.70
N LYS A 710 19.62 -27.71 -9.50
CA LYS A 710 19.25 -26.34 -9.10
C LYS A 710 17.78 -26.01 -9.29
N SER A 711 17.11 -26.66 -10.24
CA SER A 711 15.82 -26.19 -10.74
C SER A 711 14.89 -27.33 -11.15
N LYS A 712 13.60 -27.03 -11.25
CA LYS A 712 12.57 -27.98 -11.67
C LYS A 712 12.77 -28.56 -13.08
N SER A 713 13.51 -27.86 -13.95
CA SER A 713 13.86 -28.33 -15.28
C SER A 713 15.01 -29.34 -15.31
N ASP A 714 15.79 -29.44 -14.22
CA ASP A 714 16.89 -30.38 -14.12
C ASP A 714 16.37 -31.81 -13.93
N ARG A 715 17.19 -32.79 -14.33
CA ARG A 715 16.85 -34.20 -14.16
C ARG A 715 17.10 -34.62 -12.71
N ILE A 716 16.11 -35.26 -12.10
CA ILE A 716 16.15 -35.76 -10.73
C ILE A 716 17.05 -37.01 -10.66
N PRO A 717 18.15 -36.99 -9.90
CA PRO A 717 18.96 -38.19 -9.66
C PRO A 717 18.19 -39.14 -8.75
N LEU A 718 18.12 -40.42 -9.12
CA LEU A 718 17.48 -41.44 -8.29
C LEU A 718 18.34 -42.70 -8.27
N HIS A 719 19.09 -42.90 -7.19
CA HIS A 719 19.81 -44.13 -6.96
C HIS A 719 18.88 -45.26 -6.50
N ILE A 720 18.93 -46.38 -7.21
CA ILE A 720 18.11 -47.55 -7.00
C ILE A 720 19.03 -48.75 -6.77
N ASN A 721 19.06 -49.21 -5.52
CA ASN A 721 19.70 -50.49 -5.18
C ASN A 721 18.78 -51.63 -5.62
N LEU A 722 19.03 -52.21 -6.80
CA LEU A 722 18.16 -53.20 -7.43
C LEU A 722 17.91 -54.44 -6.54
N PRO A 723 18.92 -55.04 -5.87
CA PRO A 723 18.72 -56.13 -4.91
C PRO A 723 17.75 -55.81 -3.78
N ALA A 724 17.61 -54.53 -3.41
CA ALA A 724 16.73 -54.13 -2.32
C ALA A 724 15.27 -53.96 -2.76
N ILE A 725 14.96 -53.96 -4.06
CA ILE A 725 13.61 -53.76 -4.60
C ILE A 725 13.00 -55.10 -5.00
N ASP A 726 11.81 -55.40 -4.47
CA ASP A 726 11.03 -56.55 -4.93
C ASP A 726 10.50 -56.29 -6.35
N LYS A 727 10.73 -57.24 -7.26
CA LYS A 727 10.29 -57.20 -8.67
C LYS A 727 10.59 -55.86 -9.36
N PRO A 728 11.87 -55.50 -9.55
CA PRO A 728 12.28 -54.24 -10.20
C PRO A 728 11.82 -54.16 -11.66
N GLU A 729 11.38 -55.25 -12.28
CA GLU A 729 10.75 -55.22 -13.60
C GLU A 729 9.38 -54.52 -13.62
N ILE A 730 8.78 -54.24 -12.44
CA ILE A 730 7.48 -53.58 -12.27
C ILE A 730 7.59 -52.34 -11.39
N ASP A 731 7.28 -51.17 -11.94
CA ASP A 731 7.09 -49.89 -11.24
C ASP A 731 8.24 -49.51 -10.29
N MET A 732 9.47 -49.80 -10.71
CA MET A 732 10.68 -49.66 -9.91
C MET A 732 10.87 -48.24 -9.35
N ILE A 733 10.58 -47.23 -10.17
CA ILE A 733 10.77 -45.82 -9.82
C ILE A 733 9.81 -45.42 -8.70
N ALA A 734 8.51 -45.70 -8.84
CA ALA A 734 7.56 -45.37 -7.77
C ALA A 734 7.82 -46.19 -6.50
N LYS A 735 8.25 -47.45 -6.61
CA LYS A 735 8.66 -48.24 -5.44
C LYS A 735 9.83 -47.59 -4.69
N GLN A 736 10.83 -47.10 -5.41
CA GLN A 736 11.94 -46.37 -4.80
C GLN A 736 11.44 -45.07 -4.15
N LEU A 737 10.67 -44.25 -4.88
CA LEU A 737 10.14 -42.98 -4.37
C LEU A 737 9.25 -43.16 -3.12
N ARG A 738 8.48 -44.25 -3.02
CA ARG A 738 7.71 -44.57 -1.79
C ARG A 738 8.61 -44.87 -0.60
N ARG A 739 9.77 -45.51 -0.82
CA ARG A 739 10.77 -45.74 0.24
C ARG A 739 11.46 -44.46 0.66
N ASP A 740 11.59 -43.51 -0.27
CA ASP A 740 12.05 -42.14 -0.02
C ASP A 740 10.91 -41.22 0.48
N GLU A 741 9.82 -41.78 0.99
CA GLU A 741 8.69 -41.10 1.65
C GLU A 741 7.82 -40.17 0.77
N PHE A 742 7.88 -40.31 -0.56
CA PHE A 742 6.99 -39.56 -1.47
C PHE A 742 5.57 -40.14 -1.51
N THR A 743 4.58 -39.26 -1.53
CA THR A 743 3.15 -39.57 -1.62
C THR A 743 2.69 -39.86 -3.06
N GLU A 744 1.59 -40.59 -3.24
CA GLU A 744 1.04 -40.90 -4.58
C GLU A 744 0.71 -39.66 -5.47
N PRO A 745 0.21 -38.53 -4.92
CA PRO A 745 0.07 -37.30 -5.70
C PRO A 745 1.42 -36.75 -6.20
N GLN A 746 2.46 -36.78 -5.36
CA GLN A 746 3.81 -36.33 -5.73
C GLN A 746 4.42 -37.25 -6.78
N ILE A 747 4.29 -38.57 -6.62
CA ILE A 747 4.76 -39.56 -7.58
C ILE A 747 4.10 -39.37 -8.94
N ARG A 748 2.79 -39.10 -8.98
CA ARG A 748 2.08 -38.80 -10.23
C ARG A 748 2.57 -37.50 -10.87
N GLU A 749 2.77 -36.44 -10.09
CA GLU A 749 3.32 -35.18 -10.60
C GLU A 749 4.71 -35.40 -11.22
N MET A 750 5.60 -36.10 -10.51
CA MET A 750 6.93 -36.44 -11.00
C MET A 750 6.88 -37.29 -12.27
N LYS A 751 5.99 -38.28 -12.34
CA LYS A 751 5.84 -39.15 -13.50
C LYS A 751 5.46 -38.41 -14.77
N TYR A 752 4.59 -37.40 -14.67
CA TYR A 752 4.08 -36.69 -15.84
C TYR A 752 4.89 -35.45 -16.23
N TYR A 753 5.55 -34.79 -15.26
CA TYR A 753 6.14 -33.47 -15.49
C TYR A 753 7.64 -33.39 -15.23
N ARG A 754 8.27 -34.43 -14.69
CA ARG A 754 9.69 -34.40 -14.29
C ARG A 754 10.50 -35.44 -15.04
N LYS A 755 11.80 -35.18 -15.14
CA LYS A 755 12.78 -36.03 -15.82
C LYS A 755 13.71 -36.65 -14.79
N PHE A 756 14.18 -37.86 -15.03
CA PHE A 756 15.03 -38.61 -14.11
C PHE A 756 16.38 -39.01 -14.73
N ILE A 757 17.38 -39.12 -13.85
CA ILE A 757 18.59 -39.91 -14.08
C ILE A 757 18.53 -41.07 -13.10
N LEU A 758 18.24 -42.26 -13.62
CA LEU A 758 18.17 -43.48 -12.83
C LEU A 758 19.57 -44.08 -12.70
N ILE A 759 20.00 -44.36 -11.49
CA ILE A 759 21.28 -45.02 -11.20
C ILE A 759 20.94 -46.37 -10.57
N CYS A 760 20.82 -47.39 -11.42
CA CYS A 760 20.39 -48.73 -11.04
C CYS A 760 21.60 -49.60 -10.72
N ASP A 761 21.81 -49.91 -9.45
CA ASP A 761 22.99 -50.63 -8.98
C ASP A 761 22.67 -52.11 -8.66
N GLY A 762 23.48 -53.04 -9.18
CA GLY A 762 23.42 -54.47 -8.84
C GLY A 762 22.43 -55.29 -9.68
N TYR A 763 22.44 -55.16 -11.01
CA TYR A 763 21.50 -55.90 -11.86
C TYR A 763 21.61 -57.43 -11.70
N ASP A 764 22.84 -57.97 -11.69
CA ASP A 764 23.09 -59.40 -11.51
C ASP A 764 22.68 -59.92 -10.12
N GLU A 765 22.90 -59.12 -9.08
CA GLU A 765 22.57 -59.45 -7.69
C GLU A 765 21.06 -59.55 -7.44
N SER A 766 20.26 -58.85 -8.25
CA SER A 766 18.78 -58.91 -8.21
C SER A 766 18.18 -60.09 -8.99
N GLN A 767 19.01 -61.02 -9.50
CA GLN A 767 18.63 -62.17 -10.33
C GLN A 767 17.74 -61.81 -11.54
N GLN A 768 17.92 -60.59 -12.05
CA GLN A 768 17.10 -60.08 -13.14
C GLN A 768 17.48 -60.67 -14.49
N THR A 769 16.46 -60.96 -15.29
CA THR A 769 16.60 -61.41 -16.68
C THR A 769 15.86 -60.50 -17.66
N HIS A 770 15.11 -59.53 -17.13
CA HIS A 770 14.30 -58.59 -17.89
C HIS A 770 15.09 -57.34 -18.26
N ASN A 771 14.71 -56.73 -19.38
CA ASN A 771 15.18 -55.41 -19.75
C ASN A 771 14.39 -54.36 -18.97
N LEU A 772 15.00 -53.81 -17.91
CA LEU A 772 14.32 -52.91 -16.97
C LEU A 772 13.87 -51.59 -17.63
N TYR A 773 14.57 -51.14 -18.67
CA TYR A 773 14.16 -49.99 -19.47
C TYR A 773 12.82 -50.25 -20.16
N MET A 774 12.72 -51.40 -20.82
CA MET A 774 11.52 -51.79 -21.56
C MET A 774 10.36 -52.21 -20.63
N SER A 775 10.65 -52.96 -19.56
CA SER A 775 9.61 -53.47 -18.64
C SER A 775 8.95 -52.35 -17.84
N ASN A 776 9.73 -51.33 -17.45
CA ASN A 776 9.21 -50.12 -16.78
C ASN A 776 8.73 -49.04 -17.77
N ARG A 777 8.69 -49.34 -19.08
CA ARG A 777 8.15 -48.47 -20.13
C ARG A 777 8.76 -47.07 -20.15
N LEU A 778 10.05 -46.96 -19.87
CA LEU A 778 10.72 -45.66 -19.80
C LEU A 778 10.67 -44.94 -21.15
N ASN A 779 10.43 -43.63 -21.12
CA ASN A 779 10.29 -42.75 -22.28
C ASN A 779 9.13 -43.10 -23.25
N GLN A 780 8.10 -43.81 -22.77
CA GLN A 780 6.85 -44.00 -23.52
C GLN A 780 5.84 -42.86 -23.19
N PRO A 781 4.89 -42.54 -24.08
CA PRO A 781 3.89 -41.51 -23.82
C PRO A 781 3.09 -41.78 -22.53
N GLY A 782 3.11 -40.83 -21.59
CA GLY A 782 2.42 -40.95 -20.29
C GLY A 782 3.16 -41.77 -19.24
N GLU A 783 4.40 -42.19 -19.52
CA GLU A 783 5.28 -42.91 -18.60
C GLU A 783 6.51 -42.05 -18.23
N TRP A 784 7.41 -42.59 -17.40
CA TRP A 784 8.57 -41.88 -16.86
C TRP A 784 9.56 -41.42 -17.96
N ASP A 785 9.93 -40.13 -17.98
CA ASP A 785 11.03 -39.59 -18.80
C ASP A 785 12.36 -39.77 -18.07
N ALA A 786 13.23 -40.65 -18.57
CA ALA A 786 14.45 -41.02 -17.85
C ALA A 786 15.61 -41.44 -18.76
N GLN A 787 16.82 -41.07 -18.35
CA GLN A 787 18.06 -41.74 -18.74
C GLN A 787 18.46 -42.72 -17.64
N MET A 788 19.03 -43.87 -18.01
CA MET A 788 19.37 -44.93 -17.07
C MET A 788 20.84 -45.30 -17.15
N VAL A 789 21.55 -45.21 -16.03
CA VAL A 789 22.86 -45.83 -15.80
C VAL A 789 22.62 -47.10 -15.01
N ILE A 790 23.05 -48.25 -15.53
CA ILE A 790 22.80 -49.55 -14.90
C ILE A 790 24.10 -50.33 -14.73
N SER A 791 24.35 -50.85 -13.53
CA SER A 791 25.57 -51.60 -13.20
C SER A 791 25.34 -53.12 -13.24
N CYS A 792 26.32 -53.86 -13.75
CA CYS A 792 26.30 -55.32 -13.76
C CYS A 792 27.72 -55.88 -13.69
N ARG A 793 27.91 -57.03 -13.03
CA ARG A 793 29.18 -57.76 -13.05
C ARG A 793 29.45 -58.38 -14.43
N SER A 794 30.68 -58.21 -14.92
CA SER A 794 31.09 -58.75 -16.24
C SER A 794 30.93 -60.27 -16.34
N GLU A 795 31.15 -60.98 -15.24
CA GLU A 795 31.13 -62.45 -15.14
C GLU A 795 29.73 -63.07 -15.34
N TYR A 796 28.66 -62.27 -15.19
CA TYR A 796 27.27 -62.73 -15.28
C TYR A 796 26.61 -62.44 -16.63
N LEU A 797 27.40 -62.00 -17.61
CA LEU A 797 26.95 -61.70 -18.96
C LEU A 797 27.02 -62.96 -19.84
N GLY A 798 25.89 -63.36 -20.43
CA GLY A 798 25.85 -64.37 -21.49
C GLY A 798 26.20 -63.78 -22.86
N SER A 799 26.27 -64.60 -23.91
CA SER A 799 26.55 -64.16 -25.30
C SER A 799 25.62 -63.04 -25.78
N ASP A 800 24.36 -63.07 -25.35
CA ASP A 800 23.28 -62.17 -25.81
C ASP A 800 22.84 -61.18 -24.72
N TYR A 801 23.77 -60.75 -23.86
CA TYR A 801 23.44 -59.88 -22.72
C TYR A 801 22.87 -58.51 -23.14
N ARG A 802 23.22 -58.00 -24.33
CA ARG A 802 22.75 -56.70 -24.82
C ARG A 802 21.23 -56.60 -24.88
N ASP A 803 20.52 -57.69 -25.18
CA ASP A 803 19.06 -57.74 -25.19
C ASP A 803 18.41 -57.39 -23.85
N ARG A 804 19.16 -57.56 -22.75
CA ARG A 804 18.73 -57.22 -21.39
C ARG A 804 18.86 -55.74 -21.05
N PHE A 805 19.52 -54.93 -21.89
CA PHE A 805 19.79 -53.53 -21.57
C PHE A 805 19.46 -52.55 -22.72
N GLN A 806 19.57 -52.99 -23.97
CA GLN A 806 19.41 -52.14 -25.14
C GLN A 806 17.94 -51.67 -25.31
N PRO A 807 17.70 -50.36 -25.49
CA PRO A 807 16.38 -49.87 -25.89
C PRO A 807 16.04 -50.31 -27.31
N GLY A 808 14.85 -50.88 -27.51
CA GLY A 808 14.34 -51.24 -28.84
C GLY A 808 13.74 -52.64 -28.91
N ASN A 809 13.31 -53.03 -30.12
CA ASN A 809 12.73 -54.33 -30.38
C ASN A 809 13.85 -55.37 -30.56
N ARG A 810 13.72 -56.58 -30.00
CA ARG A 810 14.73 -57.66 -30.09
C ARG A 810 15.16 -58.00 -31.53
N ASN A 811 14.36 -57.61 -32.52
CA ASN A 811 14.59 -57.89 -33.94
C ASN A 811 15.29 -56.74 -34.71
N GLN A 812 15.62 -55.61 -34.07
CA GLN A 812 16.27 -54.46 -34.71
C GLN A 812 17.71 -54.27 -34.21
N GLN A 813 18.66 -54.69 -35.07
CA GLN A 813 20.09 -54.37 -35.20
C GLN A 813 20.99 -54.23 -33.95
N LEU A 814 22.19 -54.81 -34.09
CA LEU A 814 23.24 -54.95 -33.08
C LEU A 814 23.82 -53.63 -32.49
N ASP A 815 23.47 -52.46 -33.02
CA ASP A 815 23.98 -51.15 -32.58
C ASP A 815 22.87 -50.10 -32.50
N SER A 816 22.05 -50.14 -31.45
CA SER A 816 21.11 -49.04 -31.16
C SER A 816 21.90 -47.79 -30.76
N PRO A 817 21.67 -46.62 -31.40
CA PRO A 817 22.33 -45.38 -31.03
C PRO A 817 21.95 -44.92 -29.61
N LEU A 818 20.90 -45.50 -29.02
CA LEU A 818 20.41 -45.18 -27.68
C LEU A 818 21.14 -45.92 -26.55
N PHE A 819 22.03 -46.86 -26.88
CA PHE A 819 22.74 -47.70 -25.92
C PHE A 819 24.24 -47.43 -25.93
N GLN A 820 24.83 -47.30 -24.74
CA GLN A 820 26.27 -47.19 -24.54
C GLN A 820 26.71 -48.11 -23.41
N GLN A 821 27.98 -48.54 -23.44
CA GLN A 821 28.57 -49.35 -22.37
C GLN A 821 29.99 -48.89 -22.05
N ALA A 822 30.42 -49.17 -20.83
CA ALA A 822 31.81 -49.03 -20.41
C ALA A 822 32.18 -50.14 -19.42
N VAL A 823 33.43 -50.61 -19.47
CA VAL A 823 33.97 -51.64 -18.57
C VAL A 823 35.04 -50.99 -17.71
N ILE A 824 34.87 -51.01 -16.39
CA ILE A 824 35.88 -50.54 -15.44
C ILE A 824 37.14 -51.37 -15.59
N THR A 825 38.29 -50.70 -15.67
CA THR A 825 39.62 -51.34 -15.68
C THR A 825 40.23 -51.32 -14.29
N PRO A 826 41.12 -52.28 -13.96
CA PRO A 826 41.88 -52.25 -12.71
C PRO A 826 42.61 -50.92 -12.49
N PHE A 827 42.73 -50.52 -11.22
CA PHE A 827 43.42 -49.29 -10.87
C PHE A 827 44.90 -49.33 -11.26
N SER A 828 45.40 -48.20 -11.74
CA SER A 828 46.84 -48.00 -11.92
C SER A 828 47.54 -47.88 -10.56
N ILE A 829 48.85 -48.12 -10.54
CA ILE A 829 49.69 -47.94 -9.34
C ILE A 829 49.53 -46.52 -8.77
N ASN A 830 49.42 -45.51 -9.62
CA ASN A 830 49.21 -44.13 -9.19
C ASN A 830 47.86 -43.95 -8.48
N GLN A 831 46.77 -44.53 -9.02
CA GLN A 831 45.46 -44.50 -8.38
C GLN A 831 45.44 -45.23 -7.02
N ILE A 832 46.18 -46.34 -6.90
CA ILE A 832 46.34 -47.05 -5.62
C ILE A 832 47.11 -46.18 -4.62
N HIS A 833 48.18 -45.51 -5.05
CA HIS A 833 48.91 -44.59 -4.18
C HIS A 833 48.05 -43.39 -3.74
N ASP A 834 47.27 -42.82 -4.66
CA ASP A 834 46.35 -41.72 -4.34
C ASP A 834 45.25 -42.17 -3.36
N TYR A 835 44.74 -43.39 -3.52
CA TYR A 835 43.81 -44.00 -2.56
C TYR A 835 44.42 -44.06 -1.16
N ILE A 836 45.62 -44.64 -1.02
CA ILE A 836 46.30 -44.81 0.27
C ILE A 836 46.52 -43.45 0.92
N LYS A 837 47.00 -42.47 0.15
CA LYS A 837 47.22 -41.10 0.61
C LYS A 837 45.94 -40.47 1.17
N GLN A 838 44.84 -40.54 0.43
CA GLN A 838 43.56 -40.00 0.89
C GLN A 838 43.01 -40.78 2.08
N TYR A 839 43.13 -42.11 2.08
CA TYR A 839 42.68 -42.97 3.17
C TYR A 839 43.39 -42.67 4.49
N VAL A 840 44.71 -42.51 4.47
CA VAL A 840 45.51 -42.16 5.64
C VAL A 840 45.14 -40.77 6.16
N ALA A 841 44.97 -39.80 5.26
CA ALA A 841 44.59 -38.44 5.63
C ALA A 841 43.19 -38.34 6.26
N ILE A 842 42.25 -39.18 5.84
CA ILE A 842 40.85 -39.14 6.30
C ILE A 842 40.64 -39.97 7.56
N ASN A 843 41.23 -41.16 7.65
CA ASN A 843 40.92 -42.15 8.69
C ASN A 843 41.95 -42.20 9.82
N GLU A 844 43.08 -41.50 9.69
CA GLU A 844 44.20 -41.51 10.65
C GLU A 844 44.55 -42.93 11.16
N PRO A 845 44.76 -43.91 10.27
CA PRO A 845 45.06 -45.28 10.67
C PRO A 845 46.45 -45.39 11.32
N LEU A 846 46.71 -46.53 11.99
CA LEU A 846 48.00 -46.81 12.62
C LEU A 846 49.18 -46.89 11.64
N TRP A 847 48.92 -47.29 10.39
CA TRP A 847 49.93 -47.43 9.34
C TRP A 847 50.07 -46.12 8.56
N ARG A 848 51.31 -45.72 8.28
CA ARG A 848 51.62 -44.59 7.41
C ARG A 848 51.53 -45.01 5.94
N GLU A 849 51.51 -44.04 5.03
CA GLU A 849 51.43 -44.33 3.60
C GLU A 849 52.52 -45.31 3.12
N GLU A 850 53.74 -45.15 3.62
CA GLU A 850 54.88 -45.99 3.27
C GLU A 850 54.68 -47.44 3.71
N ASP A 851 54.07 -47.66 4.88
CA ASP A 851 53.81 -49.00 5.42
C ASP A 851 52.83 -49.76 4.51
N TYR A 852 51.77 -49.09 4.04
CA TYR A 852 50.81 -49.66 3.08
C TYR A 852 51.45 -49.96 1.72
N LYS A 853 52.27 -49.04 1.20
CA LYS A 853 52.97 -49.23 -0.09
C LYS A 853 53.93 -50.43 0.00
N GLN A 854 54.69 -50.53 1.10
CA GLN A 854 55.61 -51.65 1.33
C GLN A 854 54.87 -52.98 1.47
N ALA A 855 53.73 -53.01 2.17
CA ALA A 855 52.92 -54.22 2.30
C ALA A 855 52.38 -54.72 0.94
N LEU A 856 51.92 -53.80 0.08
CA LEU A 856 51.47 -54.12 -1.27
C LEU A 856 52.58 -54.67 -2.17
N ASP A 857 53.82 -54.20 -2.00
CA ASP A 857 54.98 -54.72 -2.73
C ASP A 857 55.42 -56.11 -2.24
N LEU A 858 55.32 -56.36 -0.92
CA LEU A 858 55.79 -57.59 -0.29
C LEU A 858 54.83 -58.78 -0.42
N ILE A 859 53.52 -58.52 -0.44
CA ILE A 859 52.50 -59.59 -0.45
C ILE A 859 52.06 -59.85 -1.90
N PRO A 860 52.40 -61.01 -2.49
CA PRO A 860 52.04 -61.33 -3.87
C PRO A 860 50.52 -61.31 -4.08
N SER A 861 50.07 -60.78 -5.22
CA SER A 861 48.66 -60.68 -5.63
C SER A 861 47.77 -59.75 -4.78
N LEU A 862 48.29 -59.13 -3.72
CA LEU A 862 47.51 -58.18 -2.93
C LEU A 862 47.16 -56.91 -3.71
N LYS A 863 48.00 -56.53 -4.67
CA LYS A 863 47.75 -55.39 -5.59
C LYS A 863 46.64 -55.65 -6.60
N ASP A 864 46.32 -56.93 -6.84
CA ASP A 864 45.31 -57.36 -7.81
C ASP A 864 43.93 -57.57 -7.16
N LEU A 865 43.87 -57.50 -5.82
CA LEU A 865 42.65 -57.49 -4.99
C LEU A 865 42.20 -56.04 -4.72
#